data_AF-A0A423JB86-F1
#
_entry.id   AF-A0A423JB86-F1
#
_cell.length_a   1.000
_cell.length_b   1.000
_cell.length_c   1.000
_cell.angle_alpha   90.00
_cell.angle_beta   90.00
_cell.angle_gamma   90.00
#
_symmetry.space_group_name_H-M   'P 1'
#
loop_
_entity.id
_entity.type
_entity.pdbx_description
1 polymer ?
#
loop_
_entity_poly.entity_id
_entity_poly.type
_entity_poly.pdbx_seq_one_letter_code
_entity_poly.pdbx_strand_id
1 'polypeptide(L)'
;MGASLNGQVLSASQPIPLEPDQTFMDALQFDPAKVEGRLQSPKHNNSCAGLLFELGVLRSASAQSLLTASSSDLSASMQSLGKLLDSAQQLSLSTPSLPENLPGWADKIKSRSMTSMGVGLQGYGIYSGIMGTAEALKKGDMVDAGINLGGIGTEVSSLFLERGLESVGRNMMLNGGKVFAGFSATSAGKFLARGAGLLASVLTLPFDIYTAIKAFNDAASATGKQAQDHYFNAGLSLTSAGLSIVLGVAALAGFSAAGPVGIAAAAVLILGSRIYSAARQVDDIDDYITLSIHERWRSGWFAFTGQALDQDILDRFLIAKTDTSYGERLKKTARGWLDNELKDSVEAVVLGSYLVELQPVKHWKLQWDAAAGESPYTDAKEPEIKETDDSFDASEGISHIPGAITGSPGENKGLLWQLGGGNDTVVGVKNRPNYFSFTTGKKVLTGGEKNDQFTFQITNDSVEASGQAGSRLLGGDGNDALVLLGNVSRDNPHPGFDIDLQGGKLSRRDSPDSVPVTLDSIENVETLAWATNHVTGTSQANRIVLHGTHDVADAGDGDDEITIKGFNSQVNGGAGTDRYFIADETGATTLIEDGKHASVIEMDWAFERIQSWHIDGTSLVLVALRGIDGELPETTLTIRGVYRQIDDKRHLLNDKLVFNTQDKYSLKPDLPQHLDGHDTLTVKAIILSIGEPKKSAQLLIVSEYPLSRELESSYFIYRNLPSTVLDVQHESDSSFSTLYLDYDSQQIEAVEADYTVSSTRNGRFDYLHYKDVNMTLRFTDQKCLTLKNMARNRPTPGSNVAGSLIASGLVLTHRFLLVMRDGTSFRVQPPLHSYFDDHRQPGRKTVQTRQSLVERVGHYLMTQPASHSAMVLKPQAQRVNIDAAVQAGVYVLEGQAATYDIYPTVDTILRLSTSAAIANAIGTSTWNIHTQHLSKPISREHIRLSDAQLWIGRILILLPNDEATDAPMETVRVFTSAGHRYDIQQEFALVYLAEINAHAYSSVEAVQLHIRLHHQGNHPMADLVFIRHLQLRTDNSKSVYYDSVAQDWTLEGDWSRKLHNDDICIAQPAVTEIAVDH
;
A
#
# COMPACT_ATOMS: atom_id res chain seq x y z
N MET A 1 -8.79 -30.25 -27.13
CA MET A 1 -8.00 -29.04 -26.85
C MET A 1 -7.72 -28.25 -28.12
N GLY A 2 -7.31 -28.87 -29.23
CA GLY A 2 -7.11 -28.11 -30.49
C GLY A 2 -5.95 -27.14 -30.38
N ALA A 3 -4.77 -27.68 -30.11
CA ALA A 3 -3.56 -26.91 -29.90
C ALA A 3 -3.10 -26.21 -31.19
N SER A 4 -2.53 -25.03 -31.03
CA SER A 4 -1.80 -24.32 -32.08
C SER A 4 -0.44 -23.82 -31.58
N LEU A 5 0.50 -23.62 -32.50
CA LEU A 5 1.73 -22.87 -32.27
C LEU A 5 1.70 -21.64 -33.18
N ASN A 6 1.77 -20.43 -32.61
CA ASN A 6 1.72 -19.16 -33.37
C ASN A 6 0.55 -19.13 -34.40
N GLY A 7 -0.63 -19.59 -33.99
CA GLY A 7 -1.83 -19.70 -34.83
C GLY A 7 -1.90 -20.91 -35.78
N GLN A 8 -0.82 -21.68 -35.98
CA GLN A 8 -0.86 -22.90 -36.80
C GLN A 8 -1.35 -24.11 -35.98
N VAL A 9 -2.46 -24.74 -36.38
CA VAL A 9 -3.06 -25.87 -35.66
C VAL A 9 -2.18 -27.12 -35.77
N LEU A 10 -1.87 -27.73 -34.61
CA LEU A 10 -1.09 -28.97 -34.54
C LEU A 10 -1.90 -30.18 -34.98
N SER A 11 -1.35 -30.95 -35.93
CA SER A 11 -1.86 -32.27 -36.34
C SER A 11 -0.94 -33.38 -35.86
N ALA A 12 -1.51 -34.50 -35.41
CA ALA A 12 -0.77 -35.73 -35.10
C ALA A 12 -0.05 -36.36 -36.32
N SER A 13 -0.29 -35.84 -37.53
CA SER A 13 0.34 -36.27 -38.78
C SER A 13 1.53 -35.39 -39.22
N GLN A 14 1.96 -34.42 -38.42
CA GLN A 14 3.08 -33.53 -38.74
C GLN A 14 4.10 -33.51 -37.58
N PRO A 15 5.42 -33.57 -37.85
CA PRO A 15 6.43 -33.39 -36.82
C PRO A 15 6.40 -31.94 -36.30
N ILE A 16 6.51 -31.77 -34.99
CA ILE A 16 6.61 -30.45 -34.36
C ILE A 16 8.01 -29.88 -34.68
N PRO A 17 8.14 -28.68 -35.27
CA PRO A 17 9.43 -28.15 -35.74
C PRO A 17 10.19 -27.31 -34.68
N LEU A 18 9.61 -27.08 -33.50
CA LEU A 18 10.31 -26.51 -32.35
C LEU A 18 10.75 -27.63 -31.40
N GLU A 19 11.90 -27.43 -30.76
CA GLU A 19 12.26 -28.14 -29.54
C GLU A 19 11.29 -27.75 -28.41
N PRO A 20 11.06 -28.63 -27.40
CA PRO A 20 10.16 -28.32 -26.28
C PRO A 20 10.83 -27.38 -25.26
N ASP A 21 11.13 -26.16 -25.69
CA ASP A 21 11.74 -25.08 -24.90
C ASP A 21 10.71 -24.01 -24.48
N GLN A 22 11.17 -22.91 -23.86
CA GLN A 22 10.29 -21.79 -23.51
C GLN A 22 9.60 -21.17 -24.73
N THR A 23 10.27 -21.16 -25.90
CA THR A 23 9.71 -20.67 -27.16
C THR A 23 8.49 -21.49 -27.58
N PHE A 24 8.57 -22.82 -27.47
CA PHE A 24 7.42 -23.71 -27.69
C PHE A 24 6.33 -23.49 -26.62
N MET A 25 6.71 -23.36 -25.35
CA MET A 25 5.77 -23.19 -24.24
C MET A 25 4.96 -21.90 -24.33
N ASP A 26 5.57 -20.78 -24.74
CA ASP A 26 4.91 -19.48 -24.92
C ASP A 26 4.08 -19.41 -26.21
N ALA A 27 4.56 -20.05 -27.29
CA ALA A 27 3.87 -20.09 -28.59
C ALA A 27 2.63 -21.01 -28.60
N LEU A 28 2.51 -21.93 -27.64
CA LEU A 28 1.40 -22.88 -27.52
C LEU A 28 0.11 -22.17 -27.09
N GLN A 29 -0.99 -22.42 -27.79
CA GLN A 29 -2.33 -21.94 -27.43
C GLN A 29 -3.37 -23.03 -27.69
N PHE A 30 -4.57 -22.89 -27.12
CA PHE A 30 -5.69 -23.80 -27.34
C PHE A 30 -6.98 -23.11 -27.74
N ASP A 31 -7.72 -23.78 -28.62
CA ASP A 31 -9.10 -23.47 -29.01
C ASP A 31 -10.06 -23.65 -27.80
N PRO A 32 -10.74 -22.59 -27.34
CA PRO A 32 -11.59 -22.64 -26.14
C PRO A 32 -12.73 -23.68 -26.23
N ALA A 33 -13.42 -23.78 -27.37
CA ALA A 33 -14.53 -24.72 -27.54
C ALA A 33 -14.04 -26.18 -27.54
N LYS A 34 -12.85 -26.43 -28.12
CA LYS A 34 -12.18 -27.74 -28.09
C LYS A 34 -11.54 -28.03 -26.72
N VAL A 35 -11.38 -27.05 -25.83
CA VAL A 35 -11.05 -27.23 -24.40
C VAL A 35 -12.32 -27.53 -23.59
N GLU A 36 -13.38 -26.74 -23.75
CA GLU A 36 -14.67 -26.91 -23.09
C GLU A 36 -15.25 -28.33 -23.30
N GLY A 37 -15.36 -28.76 -24.56
CA GLY A 37 -15.79 -30.13 -24.90
C GLY A 37 -14.82 -31.24 -24.46
N ARG A 38 -13.62 -30.91 -23.99
CA ARG A 38 -12.66 -31.85 -23.38
C ARG A 38 -12.79 -31.91 -21.86
N LEU A 39 -13.09 -30.79 -21.21
CA LEU A 39 -13.40 -30.70 -19.77
C LEU A 39 -14.75 -31.38 -19.46
N GLN A 40 -15.75 -31.17 -20.33
CA GLN A 40 -17.03 -31.90 -20.33
C GLN A 40 -16.87 -33.43 -20.49
N SER A 41 -15.70 -33.94 -20.91
CA SER A 41 -15.48 -35.37 -21.10
C SER A 41 -15.18 -36.09 -19.77
N PRO A 42 -16.03 -37.01 -19.30
CA PRO A 42 -15.93 -37.60 -17.96
C PRO A 42 -14.68 -38.47 -17.73
N LYS A 43 -13.91 -38.79 -18.78
CA LYS A 43 -12.65 -39.56 -18.69
C LYS A 43 -11.39 -38.72 -18.45
N HIS A 44 -11.44 -37.39 -18.65
CA HIS A 44 -10.20 -36.59 -18.73
C HIS A 44 -10.22 -35.22 -18.04
N ASN A 45 -11.35 -34.78 -17.46
CA ASN A 45 -11.52 -33.43 -16.93
C ASN A 45 -10.36 -32.93 -16.03
N ASN A 46 -10.13 -33.60 -14.90
CA ASN A 46 -9.15 -33.16 -13.90
C ASN A 46 -7.71 -33.13 -14.44
N SER A 47 -7.33 -34.07 -15.31
CA SER A 47 -6.01 -34.09 -15.95
C SER A 47 -5.84 -32.99 -17.00
N CYS A 48 -6.94 -32.58 -17.65
CA CYS A 48 -6.96 -31.46 -18.59
C CYS A 48 -6.83 -30.13 -17.83
N ALA A 49 -7.57 -29.94 -16.74
CA ALA A 49 -7.52 -28.74 -15.91
C ALA A 49 -6.14 -28.55 -15.23
N GLY A 50 -5.58 -29.62 -14.64
CA GLY A 50 -4.24 -29.58 -14.03
C GLY A 50 -3.13 -29.31 -15.05
N LEU A 51 -3.24 -29.85 -16.28
CA LEU A 51 -2.31 -29.55 -17.36
C LEU A 51 -2.41 -28.08 -17.82
N LEU A 52 -3.62 -27.51 -17.89
CA LEU A 52 -3.78 -26.09 -18.24
C LEU A 52 -3.16 -25.17 -17.19
N PHE A 53 -3.26 -25.48 -15.89
CA PHE A 53 -2.55 -24.74 -14.84
C PHE A 53 -1.03 -24.83 -14.98
N GLU A 54 -0.46 -26.03 -15.16
CA GLU A 54 0.99 -26.20 -15.36
C GLU A 54 1.47 -25.44 -16.61
N LEU A 55 0.71 -25.50 -17.70
CA LEU A 55 1.00 -24.72 -18.91
C LEU A 55 0.81 -23.21 -18.70
N GLY A 56 0.00 -22.75 -17.75
CA GLY A 56 -0.11 -21.34 -17.38
C GLY A 56 1.12 -20.86 -16.61
N VAL A 57 1.47 -21.55 -15.52
CA VAL A 57 2.60 -21.19 -14.63
C VAL A 57 3.96 -21.29 -15.34
N LEU A 58 4.11 -22.19 -16.32
CA LEU A 58 5.37 -22.38 -17.07
C LEU A 58 5.51 -21.45 -18.29
N ARG A 59 4.70 -20.39 -18.41
CA ARG A 59 4.80 -19.39 -19.49
C ARG A 59 5.46 -18.12 -19.02
N SER A 60 6.14 -17.43 -19.93
CA SER A 60 6.57 -16.05 -19.71
C SER A 60 5.38 -15.16 -19.41
N ALA A 61 5.49 -14.25 -18.44
CA ALA A 61 4.43 -13.29 -18.10
C ALA A 61 3.93 -12.48 -19.32
N SER A 62 4.80 -12.22 -20.30
CA SER A 62 4.51 -11.52 -21.56
C SER A 62 3.98 -12.41 -22.70
N ALA A 63 3.77 -13.71 -22.49
CA ALA A 63 3.14 -14.58 -23.50
C ALA A 63 1.67 -14.17 -23.73
N GLN A 64 1.11 -14.48 -24.91
CA GLN A 64 -0.33 -14.31 -25.13
C GLN A 64 -1.14 -15.24 -24.21
N SER A 65 -2.42 -14.97 -23.99
CA SER A 65 -3.29 -15.90 -23.25
C SER A 65 -3.26 -17.32 -23.83
N LEU A 66 -3.25 -18.32 -22.94
CA LEU A 66 -3.20 -19.75 -23.28
C LEU A 66 -4.44 -20.23 -24.06
N LEU A 67 -5.55 -19.49 -23.97
CA LEU A 67 -6.78 -19.71 -24.73
C LEU A 67 -6.94 -18.65 -25.83
N THR A 68 -7.14 -19.07 -27.09
CA THR A 68 -7.31 -18.15 -28.22
C THR A 68 -8.72 -17.55 -28.22
N ALA A 69 -8.88 -16.28 -27.85
CA ALA A 69 -10.20 -15.69 -27.59
C ALA A 69 -10.58 -14.51 -28.50
N SER A 70 -11.72 -14.64 -29.17
CA SER A 70 -12.68 -13.55 -29.36
C SER A 70 -13.78 -13.75 -28.31
N SER A 71 -14.03 -12.77 -27.44
CA SER A 71 -14.71 -13.01 -26.16
C SER A 71 -16.24 -13.13 -26.21
N SER A 72 -16.88 -12.79 -27.32
CA SER A 72 -18.35 -12.70 -27.45
C SER A 72 -19.09 -14.04 -27.42
N ASP A 73 -18.43 -15.13 -27.84
CA ASP A 73 -19.09 -16.40 -28.20
C ASP A 73 -18.84 -17.52 -27.18
N LEU A 74 -18.22 -17.20 -26.04
CA LEU A 74 -17.77 -18.15 -25.01
C LEU A 74 -18.73 -18.22 -23.81
N SER A 75 -18.85 -19.39 -23.19
CA SER A 75 -19.58 -19.55 -21.94
C SER A 75 -18.92 -18.76 -20.79
N ALA A 76 -19.71 -18.29 -19.83
CA ALA A 76 -19.20 -17.53 -18.66
C ALA A 76 -18.14 -18.33 -17.88
N SER A 77 -18.30 -19.65 -17.78
CA SER A 77 -17.33 -20.56 -17.17
C SER A 77 -16.03 -20.65 -17.99
N MET A 78 -16.07 -20.63 -19.33
CA MET A 78 -14.85 -20.55 -20.14
C MET A 78 -14.17 -19.18 -20.07
N GLN A 79 -14.93 -18.08 -19.92
CA GLN A 79 -14.36 -16.76 -19.64
C GLN A 79 -13.68 -16.70 -18.25
N SER A 80 -14.30 -17.31 -17.22
CA SER A 80 -13.71 -17.48 -15.89
C SER A 80 -12.43 -18.32 -15.94
N LEU A 81 -12.44 -19.45 -16.66
CA LEU A 81 -11.25 -20.29 -16.83
C LEU A 81 -10.13 -19.55 -17.55
N GLY A 82 -10.44 -18.75 -18.58
CA GLY A 82 -9.46 -17.90 -19.26
C GLY A 82 -8.76 -16.96 -18.28
N LYS A 83 -9.53 -16.14 -17.56
CA LYS A 83 -8.99 -15.22 -16.54
C LYS A 83 -8.11 -15.93 -15.51
N LEU A 84 -8.53 -17.09 -15.00
CA LEU A 84 -7.76 -17.85 -14.01
C LEU A 84 -6.45 -18.42 -14.58
N LEU A 85 -6.40 -18.76 -15.88
CA LEU A 85 -5.18 -19.18 -16.55
C LEU A 85 -4.25 -18.00 -16.85
N ASP A 86 -4.81 -16.83 -17.16
CA ASP A 86 -4.03 -15.58 -17.25
C ASP A 86 -3.45 -15.22 -15.86
N SER A 87 -4.23 -15.34 -14.77
CA SER A 87 -3.73 -15.20 -13.39
C SER A 87 -2.63 -16.21 -13.04
N ALA A 88 -2.73 -17.46 -13.54
CA ALA A 88 -1.69 -18.46 -13.35
C ALA A 88 -0.38 -18.12 -14.10
N GLN A 89 -0.48 -17.46 -15.26
CA GLN A 89 0.69 -16.94 -16.01
C GLN A 89 1.32 -15.71 -15.36
N GLN A 90 0.56 -14.93 -14.58
CA GLN A 90 1.10 -13.81 -13.79
C GLN A 90 1.52 -14.20 -12.36
N LEU A 91 1.44 -15.48 -11.98
CA LEU A 91 1.79 -15.95 -10.64
C LEU A 91 3.31 -15.98 -10.43
N SER A 92 3.84 -14.94 -9.78
CA SER A 92 5.23 -14.97 -9.30
C SER A 92 5.39 -16.00 -8.19
N LEU A 93 6.13 -17.08 -8.45
CA LEU A 93 6.47 -18.08 -7.42
C LEU A 93 7.60 -17.61 -6.50
N SER A 94 8.44 -16.66 -6.92
CA SER A 94 9.48 -16.10 -6.06
C SER A 94 8.86 -15.32 -4.89
N THR A 95 9.30 -15.62 -3.68
CA THR A 95 8.91 -14.89 -2.47
C THR A 95 9.25 -13.40 -2.63
N PRO A 96 8.30 -12.46 -2.44
CA PRO A 96 8.55 -11.06 -2.69
C PRO A 96 9.61 -10.53 -1.71
N SER A 97 10.64 -9.88 -2.24
CA SER A 97 11.80 -9.47 -1.46
C SER A 97 11.44 -8.37 -0.45
N LEU A 98 11.55 -8.68 0.84
CA LEU A 98 11.53 -7.66 1.88
C LEU A 98 12.62 -6.61 1.62
N PRO A 99 12.38 -5.32 1.94
CA PRO A 99 13.40 -4.27 1.91
C PRO A 99 14.68 -4.69 2.64
N GLU A 100 15.85 -4.30 2.09
CA GLU A 100 17.14 -4.68 2.67
C GLU A 100 17.30 -4.13 4.09
N ASN A 101 16.93 -2.86 4.28
CA ASN A 101 17.03 -2.08 5.50
C ASN A 101 15.68 -1.93 6.24
N LEU A 102 14.96 -3.03 6.48
CA LEU A 102 13.78 -2.98 7.37
C LEU A 102 14.11 -2.33 8.74
N PRO A 103 13.18 -1.56 9.33
CA PRO A 103 13.39 -0.94 10.64
C PRO A 103 13.53 -2.00 11.74
N GLY A 104 14.24 -1.67 12.82
CA GLY A 104 14.62 -2.64 13.86
C GLY A 104 13.46 -3.33 14.61
N TRP A 105 12.24 -2.77 14.52
CA TRP A 105 11.03 -3.39 15.06
C TRP A 105 10.43 -4.49 14.17
N ALA A 106 10.79 -4.58 12.88
CA ALA A 106 10.26 -5.60 11.98
C ALA A 106 11.08 -6.90 12.08
N ASP A 107 10.46 -8.04 12.39
CA ASP A 107 11.17 -9.31 12.42
C ASP A 107 11.39 -9.88 11.01
N LYS A 108 12.56 -9.59 10.44
CA LYS A 108 12.96 -9.98 9.08
C LYS A 108 12.89 -11.50 8.82
N ILE A 109 13.10 -12.34 9.84
CA ILE A 109 13.09 -13.81 9.70
C ILE A 109 11.65 -14.32 9.66
N LYS A 110 10.84 -13.98 10.66
CA LYS A 110 9.42 -14.39 10.71
C LYS A 110 8.64 -13.80 9.52
N SER A 111 8.95 -12.57 9.11
CA SER A 111 8.33 -11.91 7.97
C SER A 111 8.56 -12.67 6.66
N ARG A 112 9.81 -13.11 6.36
CA ARG A 112 10.10 -13.93 5.17
C ARG A 112 9.27 -15.21 5.13
N SER A 113 9.05 -15.84 6.29
CA SER A 113 8.23 -17.06 6.39
C SER A 113 6.72 -16.84 6.25
N MET A 114 6.22 -15.61 6.46
CA MET A 114 4.81 -15.28 6.29
C MET A 114 4.51 -14.81 4.87
N THR A 115 5.37 -13.96 4.29
CA THR A 115 5.18 -13.50 2.90
C THR A 115 5.34 -14.63 1.87
N SER A 116 6.17 -15.64 2.16
CA SER A 116 6.26 -16.86 1.35
C SER A 116 5.00 -17.74 1.42
N MET A 117 4.37 -17.83 2.61
CA MET A 117 3.10 -18.53 2.79
C MET A 117 1.96 -17.86 2.00
N GLY A 118 1.94 -16.52 1.93
CA GLY A 118 0.96 -15.77 1.12
C GLY A 118 0.98 -16.15 -0.37
N VAL A 119 2.17 -16.22 -0.98
CA VAL A 119 2.34 -16.71 -2.38
C VAL A 119 1.83 -18.14 -2.54
N GLY A 120 2.07 -19.00 -1.53
CA GLY A 120 1.59 -20.37 -1.52
C GLY A 120 0.05 -20.49 -1.53
N LEU A 121 -0.62 -19.66 -0.74
CA LEU A 121 -2.08 -19.57 -0.71
C LEU A 121 -2.67 -19.02 -2.02
N GLN A 122 -2.03 -18.01 -2.62
CA GLN A 122 -2.42 -17.47 -3.93
C GLN A 122 -2.36 -18.53 -5.03
N GLY A 123 -1.25 -19.27 -5.12
CA GLY A 123 -1.08 -20.35 -6.10
C GLY A 123 -2.10 -21.48 -5.92
N TYR A 124 -2.38 -21.87 -4.67
CA TYR A 124 -3.42 -22.85 -4.36
C TYR A 124 -4.83 -22.34 -4.73
N GLY A 125 -5.12 -21.06 -4.44
CA GLY A 125 -6.38 -20.41 -4.78
C GLY A 125 -6.67 -20.47 -6.28
N ILE A 126 -5.72 -20.02 -7.11
CA ILE A 126 -5.82 -20.05 -8.58
C ILE A 126 -6.03 -21.50 -9.09
N TYR A 127 -5.24 -22.46 -8.59
CA TYR A 127 -5.41 -23.87 -8.94
C TYR A 127 -6.81 -24.40 -8.57
N SER A 128 -7.30 -24.07 -7.37
CA SER A 128 -8.61 -24.51 -6.89
C SER A 128 -9.76 -23.93 -7.73
N GLY A 129 -9.64 -22.67 -8.16
CA GLY A 129 -10.56 -22.03 -9.09
C GLY A 129 -10.62 -22.74 -10.44
N ILE A 130 -9.46 -23.01 -11.05
CA ILE A 130 -9.36 -23.74 -12.33
C ILE A 130 -10.02 -25.12 -12.23
N MET A 131 -9.77 -25.84 -11.13
CA MET A 131 -10.36 -27.15 -10.87
C MET A 131 -11.87 -27.09 -10.59
N GLY A 132 -12.36 -26.04 -9.92
CA GLY A 132 -13.77 -25.79 -9.67
C GLY A 132 -14.54 -25.48 -10.96
N THR A 133 -14.06 -24.52 -11.75
CA THR A 133 -14.64 -24.11 -13.03
C THR A 133 -14.65 -25.28 -14.03
N ALA A 134 -13.60 -26.11 -14.06
CA ALA A 134 -13.58 -27.34 -14.85
C ALA A 134 -14.65 -28.36 -14.41
N GLU A 135 -14.92 -28.52 -13.11
CA GLU A 135 -15.95 -29.43 -12.62
C GLU A 135 -17.38 -28.87 -12.82
N ALA A 136 -17.57 -27.54 -12.75
CA ALA A 136 -18.83 -26.89 -13.12
C ALA A 136 -19.15 -27.08 -14.62
N LEU A 137 -18.17 -26.86 -15.50
CA LEU A 137 -18.28 -27.14 -16.94
C LEU A 137 -18.69 -28.59 -17.23
N LYS A 138 -18.18 -29.55 -16.45
CA LYS A 138 -18.54 -30.98 -16.55
C LYS A 138 -19.95 -31.31 -16.05
N LYS A 139 -20.51 -30.53 -15.13
CA LYS A 139 -21.88 -30.73 -14.61
C LYS A 139 -22.95 -30.02 -15.46
N GLY A 140 -22.58 -28.96 -16.18
CA GLY A 140 -23.53 -28.10 -16.90
C GLY A 140 -24.28 -27.12 -15.98
N ASP A 141 -23.84 -26.99 -14.73
CA ASP A 141 -24.47 -26.15 -13.71
C ASP A 141 -24.04 -24.69 -13.87
N MET A 142 -24.94 -23.85 -14.42
CA MET A 142 -24.61 -22.45 -14.76
C MET A 142 -24.88 -21.46 -13.63
N VAL A 143 -25.60 -21.85 -12.57
CA VAL A 143 -26.02 -20.92 -11.49
C VAL A 143 -24.89 -20.68 -10.48
N ASP A 144 -24.21 -21.73 -10.01
CA ASP A 144 -23.12 -21.62 -9.02
C ASP A 144 -21.81 -21.05 -9.58
N ALA A 145 -21.63 -21.07 -10.91
CA ALA A 145 -20.38 -20.64 -11.54
C ALA A 145 -20.20 -19.11 -11.54
N GLY A 146 -21.28 -18.33 -11.59
CA GLY A 146 -21.24 -16.88 -11.79
C GLY A 146 -20.78 -16.06 -10.58
N ILE A 147 -20.83 -16.62 -9.37
CA ILE A 147 -20.60 -15.86 -8.12
C ILE A 147 -19.10 -15.61 -7.85
N ASN A 148 -18.19 -16.42 -8.43
CA ASN A 148 -16.76 -16.43 -8.08
C ASN A 148 -15.90 -15.42 -8.88
N LEU A 149 -16.49 -14.38 -9.47
CA LEU A 149 -15.81 -13.44 -10.39
C LEU A 149 -15.45 -12.06 -9.80
N GLY A 150 -15.70 -11.83 -8.51
CA GLY A 150 -15.36 -10.58 -7.83
C GLY A 150 -13.85 -10.38 -7.60
N GLY A 151 -13.23 -11.21 -6.74
CA GLY A 151 -11.96 -10.86 -6.08
C GLY A 151 -10.65 -11.40 -6.66
N ILE A 152 -10.64 -11.95 -7.88
CA ILE A 152 -9.43 -12.49 -8.55
C ILE A 152 -9.04 -11.60 -9.76
N GLY A 153 -9.59 -10.39 -9.85
CA GLY A 153 -9.60 -9.59 -11.09
C GLY A 153 -8.52 -8.51 -11.23
N THR A 154 -8.18 -7.79 -10.16
CA THR A 154 -7.58 -6.43 -10.32
C THR A 154 -6.43 -6.06 -9.38
N GLU A 155 -6.26 -6.64 -8.19
CA GLU A 155 -5.17 -6.28 -7.28
C GLU A 155 -4.66 -7.48 -6.47
N VAL A 156 -3.34 -7.59 -6.31
CA VAL A 156 -2.65 -8.82 -5.84
C VAL A 156 -2.68 -8.98 -4.31
N SER A 157 -3.14 -7.96 -3.58
CA SER A 157 -3.30 -7.94 -2.12
C SER A 157 -4.66 -8.44 -1.62
N SER A 158 -5.64 -8.68 -2.49
CA SER A 158 -7.07 -8.85 -2.13
C SER A 158 -7.42 -10.09 -1.29
N LEU A 159 -6.58 -11.14 -1.30
CA LEU A 159 -6.93 -12.45 -0.74
C LEU A 159 -7.15 -12.49 0.79
N PHE A 160 -6.75 -11.45 1.51
CA PHE A 160 -7.02 -11.28 2.95
C PHE A 160 -8.14 -10.27 3.27
N LEU A 161 -8.75 -9.63 2.26
CA LEU A 161 -9.63 -8.46 2.46
C LEU A 161 -11.02 -8.56 1.80
N GLU A 162 -11.29 -9.57 0.96
CA GLU A 162 -12.57 -9.67 0.23
C GLU A 162 -13.42 -10.92 0.55
N ARG A 163 -14.74 -10.79 0.30
CA ARG A 163 -15.83 -11.73 0.64
C ARG A 163 -15.83 -13.07 -0.13
N GLY A 164 -14.66 -13.60 -0.50
CA GLY A 164 -14.52 -14.85 -1.28
C GLY A 164 -14.38 -16.13 -0.45
N LEU A 165 -13.98 -16.04 0.83
CA LEU A 165 -13.64 -17.19 1.68
C LEU A 165 -14.78 -18.22 1.83
N GLU A 166 -16.03 -17.78 1.91
CA GLU A 166 -17.18 -18.66 2.15
C GLU A 166 -17.46 -19.63 0.98
N SER A 167 -17.38 -19.16 -0.28
CA SER A 167 -17.60 -20.02 -1.46
C SER A 167 -16.40 -20.94 -1.73
N VAL A 168 -15.19 -20.47 -1.45
CA VAL A 168 -13.94 -21.25 -1.57
C VAL A 168 -13.93 -22.37 -0.52
N GLY A 169 -14.18 -22.06 0.76
CA GLY A 169 -14.27 -23.04 1.84
C GLY A 169 -15.32 -24.11 1.59
N ARG A 170 -16.53 -23.71 1.14
CA ARG A 170 -17.62 -24.64 0.79
C ARG A 170 -17.21 -25.64 -0.31
N ASN A 171 -16.46 -25.20 -1.32
CA ASN A 171 -15.96 -26.10 -2.37
C ASN A 171 -14.76 -26.96 -1.90
N MET A 172 -13.90 -26.43 -1.04
CA MET A 172 -12.79 -27.18 -0.43
C MET A 172 -13.30 -28.33 0.45
N MET A 173 -14.37 -28.15 1.22
CA MET A 173 -14.96 -29.23 2.02
C MET A 173 -15.52 -30.39 1.16
N LEU A 174 -16.01 -30.10 -0.05
CA LEU A 174 -16.67 -31.09 -0.91
C LEU A 174 -15.72 -31.88 -1.82
N ASN A 175 -14.56 -31.33 -2.19
CA ASN A 175 -13.62 -31.98 -3.13
C ASN A 175 -12.12 -31.86 -2.74
N GLY A 176 -11.80 -31.19 -1.62
CA GLY A 176 -10.47 -30.65 -1.34
C GLY A 176 -9.31 -31.63 -1.42
N GLY A 177 -9.46 -32.88 -0.96
CA GLY A 177 -8.34 -33.84 -0.92
C GLY A 177 -7.79 -34.19 -2.31
N LYS A 178 -8.66 -34.21 -3.32
CA LYS A 178 -8.27 -34.42 -4.73
C LYS A 178 -7.63 -33.17 -5.33
N VAL A 179 -8.07 -31.98 -4.90
CA VAL A 179 -7.54 -30.69 -5.38
C VAL A 179 -6.17 -30.41 -4.75
N PHE A 180 -6.01 -30.61 -3.44
CA PHE A 180 -4.72 -30.44 -2.76
C PHE A 180 -3.69 -31.47 -3.25
N ALA A 181 -4.02 -32.76 -3.34
CA ALA A 181 -3.11 -33.75 -3.90
C ALA A 181 -2.73 -33.45 -5.36
N GLY A 182 -3.66 -32.85 -6.12
CA GLY A 182 -3.41 -32.31 -7.46
C GLY A 182 -2.42 -31.14 -7.45
N PHE A 183 -2.66 -30.13 -6.60
CA PHE A 183 -1.78 -28.96 -6.47
C PHE A 183 -0.37 -29.34 -6.00
N SER A 184 -0.23 -30.16 -4.95
CA SER A 184 1.06 -30.64 -4.46
C SER A 184 1.84 -31.49 -5.47
N ALA A 185 1.16 -32.01 -6.50
CA ALA A 185 1.78 -32.70 -7.62
C ALA A 185 2.24 -31.75 -8.76
N THR A 186 1.84 -30.48 -8.76
CA THR A 186 2.27 -29.49 -9.78
C THR A 186 3.70 -28.99 -9.56
N SER A 187 4.29 -28.34 -10.57
CA SER A 187 5.56 -27.61 -10.44
C SER A 187 5.52 -26.56 -9.31
N ALA A 188 4.51 -25.68 -9.32
CA ALA A 188 4.28 -24.66 -8.29
C ALA A 188 4.14 -25.26 -6.88
N GLY A 189 3.26 -26.25 -6.72
CA GLY A 189 3.03 -26.89 -5.42
C GLY A 189 4.27 -27.62 -4.88
N LYS A 190 5.10 -28.22 -5.75
CA LYS A 190 6.39 -28.83 -5.36
C LYS A 190 7.43 -27.80 -4.95
N PHE A 191 7.49 -26.66 -5.65
CA PHE A 191 8.38 -25.55 -5.29
C PHE A 191 8.00 -25.00 -3.90
N LEU A 192 6.72 -24.65 -3.71
CA LEU A 192 6.21 -24.12 -2.44
C LEU A 192 6.40 -25.09 -1.28
N ALA A 193 6.08 -26.38 -1.48
CA ALA A 193 6.25 -27.42 -0.46
C ALA A 193 7.72 -27.70 -0.06
N ARG A 194 8.71 -27.23 -0.84
CA ARG A 194 10.14 -27.28 -0.46
C ARG A 194 10.60 -25.99 0.23
N GLY A 195 10.04 -24.83 -0.13
CA GLY A 195 10.35 -23.56 0.52
C GLY A 195 9.76 -23.39 1.93
N ALA A 196 8.78 -24.21 2.34
CA ALA A 196 8.17 -24.12 3.66
C ALA A 196 7.71 -25.49 4.21
N GLY A 197 8.50 -26.09 5.10
CA GLY A 197 8.21 -27.38 5.74
C GLY A 197 6.96 -27.43 6.64
N LEU A 198 6.28 -26.29 6.85
CA LEU A 198 5.03 -26.18 7.63
C LEU A 198 3.75 -26.36 6.79
N LEU A 199 3.82 -26.29 5.45
CA LEU A 199 2.63 -26.32 4.58
C LEU A 199 1.83 -27.63 4.68
N ALA A 200 2.50 -28.75 4.99
CA ALA A 200 1.84 -30.05 5.13
C ALA A 200 0.76 -30.05 6.23
N SER A 201 1.00 -29.34 7.35
CA SER A 201 0.11 -29.27 8.51
C SER A 201 -1.17 -28.46 8.25
N VAL A 202 -1.06 -27.43 7.41
CA VAL A 202 -2.15 -26.49 7.11
C VAL A 202 -3.08 -27.01 6.01
N LEU A 203 -2.60 -27.94 5.17
CA LEU A 203 -3.32 -28.39 3.97
C LEU A 203 -4.01 -29.76 4.13
N THR A 204 -3.70 -30.53 5.18
CA THR A 204 -4.49 -31.72 5.61
C THR A 204 -5.76 -31.35 6.40
N LEU A 205 -5.82 -30.09 6.82
CA LEU A 205 -6.72 -29.47 7.78
C LEU A 205 -8.25 -29.71 7.60
N PRO A 206 -8.81 -29.79 6.37
CA PRO A 206 -10.24 -30.12 6.18
C PRO A 206 -10.57 -31.60 6.40
N PHE A 207 -9.60 -32.51 6.27
CA PHE A 207 -9.85 -33.96 6.26
C PHE A 207 -9.95 -34.55 7.66
N ASP A 208 -9.27 -33.93 8.62
CA ASP A 208 -9.38 -34.29 10.04
C ASP A 208 -10.76 -33.90 10.60
N ILE A 209 -11.30 -32.73 10.20
CA ILE A 209 -12.69 -32.33 10.53
C ILE A 209 -13.70 -33.35 9.98
N TYR A 210 -13.58 -33.73 8.70
CA TYR A 210 -14.46 -34.74 8.09
C TYR A 210 -14.38 -36.09 8.82
N THR A 211 -13.17 -36.50 9.22
CA THR A 211 -12.93 -37.75 9.95
C THR A 211 -13.51 -37.70 11.37
N ALA A 212 -13.38 -36.56 12.06
CA ALA A 212 -14.00 -36.34 13.37
C ALA A 212 -15.53 -36.37 13.32
N ILE A 213 -16.15 -35.67 12.35
CA ILE A 213 -17.62 -35.66 12.15
C ILE A 213 -18.13 -37.09 11.87
N LYS A 214 -17.40 -37.86 11.07
CA LYS A 214 -17.74 -39.27 10.85
C LYS A 214 -17.63 -40.08 12.15
N ALA A 215 -16.52 -39.94 12.88
CA ALA A 215 -16.30 -40.65 14.15
C ALA A 215 -17.37 -40.32 15.21
N PHE A 216 -17.89 -39.09 15.26
CA PHE A 216 -19.00 -38.72 16.14
C PHE A 216 -20.34 -39.36 15.74
N ASN A 217 -20.64 -39.49 14.46
CA ASN A 217 -21.84 -40.19 13.98
C ASN A 217 -21.75 -41.71 14.20
N ASP A 218 -20.57 -42.30 13.96
CA ASP A 218 -20.29 -43.71 14.25
C ASP A 218 -20.32 -43.98 15.78
N ALA A 219 -19.86 -43.03 16.62
CA ALA A 219 -19.95 -43.12 18.08
C ALA A 219 -21.40 -42.99 18.59
N ALA A 220 -22.19 -42.06 18.06
CA ALA A 220 -23.59 -41.82 18.45
C ALA A 220 -24.54 -42.98 18.11
N SER A 221 -24.10 -43.91 17.23
CA SER A 221 -24.83 -45.12 16.85
C SER A 221 -24.27 -46.41 17.48
N ALA A 222 -23.17 -46.33 18.23
CA ALA A 222 -22.53 -47.44 18.93
C ALA A 222 -22.77 -47.40 20.45
N THR A 223 -22.54 -48.51 21.15
CA THR A 223 -22.60 -48.57 22.63
C THR A 223 -21.44 -49.39 23.22
N GLY A 224 -21.06 -49.09 24.46
CA GLY A 224 -19.94 -49.77 25.14
C GLY A 224 -18.57 -49.42 24.56
N LYS A 225 -17.65 -50.39 24.54
CA LYS A 225 -16.24 -50.14 24.17
C LYS A 225 -16.04 -49.59 22.76
N GLN A 226 -16.87 -49.99 21.78
CA GLN A 226 -16.75 -49.42 20.42
C GLN A 226 -17.05 -47.91 20.42
N ALA A 227 -18.03 -47.44 21.19
CA ALA A 227 -18.26 -46.01 21.36
C ALA A 227 -17.05 -45.32 22.03
N GLN A 228 -16.42 -45.95 23.03
CA GLN A 228 -15.19 -45.42 23.65
C GLN A 228 -14.02 -45.35 22.67
N ASP A 229 -13.81 -46.38 21.84
CA ASP A 229 -12.76 -46.38 20.81
C ASP A 229 -13.06 -45.31 19.73
N HIS A 230 -14.33 -45.11 19.34
CA HIS A 230 -14.72 -44.02 18.43
C HIS A 230 -14.57 -42.63 19.07
N TYR A 231 -14.89 -42.43 20.35
CA TYR A 231 -14.61 -41.19 21.07
C TYR A 231 -13.11 -40.94 21.28
N PHE A 232 -12.30 -41.98 21.48
CA PHE A 232 -10.85 -41.85 21.60
C PHE A 232 -10.18 -41.49 20.26
N ASN A 233 -10.62 -42.11 19.17
CA ASN A 233 -10.20 -41.72 17.82
C ASN A 233 -10.71 -40.32 17.43
N ALA A 234 -11.94 -39.96 17.81
CA ALA A 234 -12.45 -38.60 17.64
C ALA A 234 -11.60 -37.58 18.42
N GLY A 235 -11.21 -37.89 19.67
CA GLY A 235 -10.32 -37.06 20.49
C GLY A 235 -8.90 -36.91 19.91
N LEU A 236 -8.36 -37.98 19.31
CA LEU A 236 -7.09 -37.90 18.57
C LEU A 236 -7.23 -36.99 17.34
N SER A 237 -8.28 -37.13 16.54
CA SER A 237 -8.56 -36.19 15.42
C SER A 237 -8.91 -34.77 15.89
N LEU A 238 -9.43 -34.59 17.10
CA LEU A 238 -9.67 -33.27 17.70
C LEU A 238 -8.36 -32.60 18.15
N THR A 239 -7.32 -33.39 18.40
CA THR A 239 -5.98 -32.89 18.75
C THR A 239 -5.24 -32.32 17.53
N SER A 240 -5.52 -32.82 16.31
CA SER A 240 -5.05 -32.21 15.06
C SER A 240 -6.02 -31.17 14.50
N ALA A 241 -7.34 -31.42 14.54
CA ALA A 241 -8.37 -30.44 14.18
C ALA A 241 -8.42 -29.22 15.12
N GLY A 242 -7.75 -29.29 16.26
CA GLY A 242 -7.44 -28.14 17.13
C GLY A 242 -6.57 -27.07 16.46
N LEU A 243 -5.91 -27.35 15.32
CA LEU A 243 -5.34 -26.33 14.43
C LEU A 243 -6.27 -25.96 13.25
N SER A 244 -7.26 -26.78 12.91
CA SER A 244 -8.24 -26.45 11.87
C SER A 244 -9.13 -25.28 12.27
N ILE A 245 -9.61 -25.30 13.52
CA ILE A 245 -10.41 -24.23 14.12
C ILE A 245 -9.51 -23.05 14.57
N VAL A 246 -8.21 -23.05 14.24
CA VAL A 246 -7.34 -21.86 14.36
C VAL A 246 -7.26 -21.09 13.04
N LEU A 247 -7.39 -21.77 11.90
CA LEU A 247 -7.19 -21.16 10.57
C LEU A 247 -8.49 -20.87 9.80
N GLY A 248 -9.62 -21.48 10.18
CA GLY A 248 -10.96 -21.00 9.80
C GLY A 248 -11.49 -19.87 10.71
N VAL A 249 -10.79 -19.58 11.81
CA VAL A 249 -11.22 -18.59 12.84
C VAL A 249 -10.36 -17.34 12.79
N ALA A 250 -9.10 -17.47 12.35
CA ALA A 250 -8.35 -16.37 11.73
C ALA A 250 -8.90 -15.94 10.34
N ALA A 251 -10.11 -16.40 9.97
CA ALA A 251 -10.71 -16.23 8.65
C ALA A 251 -12.25 -16.21 8.70
N LEU A 252 -12.82 -15.38 9.60
CA LEU A 252 -14.25 -15.05 9.76
C LEU A 252 -15.16 -16.18 10.30
N ALA A 253 -15.48 -16.27 11.59
CA ALA A 253 -14.80 -15.80 12.81
C ALA A 253 -14.95 -16.89 13.91
N GLY A 254 -15.14 -18.15 13.47
CA GLY A 254 -15.87 -19.28 14.11
C GLY A 254 -15.78 -19.41 15.64
N PHE A 255 -16.83 -19.31 16.46
CA PHE A 255 -18.31 -19.33 16.32
C PHE A 255 -19.05 -20.66 16.06
N SER A 256 -20.28 -20.69 16.61
CA SER A 256 -21.49 -21.40 16.13
C SER A 256 -22.72 -20.96 16.96
N ALA A 257 -23.99 -20.91 16.51
CA ALA A 257 -24.65 -20.87 15.19
C ALA A 257 -26.19 -20.87 15.44
N ALA A 258 -27.12 -20.45 14.57
CA ALA A 258 -27.17 -19.49 13.45
C ALA A 258 -28.65 -19.39 12.98
N GLY A 259 -29.08 -18.30 12.30
CA GLY A 259 -30.44 -18.21 11.72
C GLY A 259 -30.68 -16.99 10.79
N PRO A 260 -31.55 -17.05 9.75
CA PRO A 260 -31.20 -16.37 8.47
C PRO A 260 -32.32 -15.70 7.60
N VAL A 261 -31.85 -14.96 6.57
CA VAL A 261 -32.46 -14.58 5.25
C VAL A 261 -33.14 -13.20 5.06
N GLY A 262 -32.60 -12.40 4.12
CA GLY A 262 -33.29 -11.30 3.39
C GLY A 262 -32.33 -10.50 2.48
N ILE A 263 -32.67 -10.22 1.19
CA ILE A 263 -31.75 -9.59 0.21
C ILE A 263 -32.43 -8.53 -0.70
N ALA A 264 -31.75 -7.38 -0.83
CA ALA A 264 -31.73 -6.35 -1.88
C ALA A 264 -32.97 -6.04 -2.77
N ALA A 265 -33.46 -4.80 -2.65
CA ALA A 265 -34.10 -4.01 -3.71
C ALA A 265 -34.01 -2.50 -3.35
N ALA A 266 -33.89 -1.54 -4.29
CA ALA A 266 -34.01 -1.65 -5.76
C ALA A 266 -33.36 -0.44 -6.48
N ALA A 267 -32.36 -0.61 -7.35
CA ALA A 267 -31.47 0.38 -8.04
C ALA A 267 -31.99 1.79 -8.48
N VAL A 268 -31.07 2.75 -8.71
CA VAL A 268 -31.14 3.87 -9.72
C VAL A 268 -32.04 5.14 -9.59
N LEU A 269 -33.25 5.21 -8.97
CA LEU A 269 -34.15 6.43 -8.97
C LEU A 269 -33.38 7.77 -8.93
N ILE A 270 -33.66 8.76 -9.80
CA ILE A 270 -33.50 10.20 -9.50
C ILE A 270 -32.10 10.63 -9.05
N LEU A 271 -31.22 11.17 -9.89
CA LEU A 271 -31.30 12.12 -11.00
C LEU A 271 -32.05 13.44 -10.74
N GLY A 272 -31.31 14.54 -10.85
CA GLY A 272 -31.49 15.44 -11.99
C GLY A 272 -32.67 16.43 -12.03
N SER A 273 -32.83 17.42 -11.13
CA SER A 273 -33.36 18.78 -11.48
C SER A 273 -33.25 19.82 -10.36
N ARG A 274 -32.67 21.03 -10.52
CA ARG A 274 -32.11 21.77 -11.67
C ARG A 274 -30.94 22.69 -11.23
N ILE A 275 -29.94 22.95 -12.08
CA ILE A 275 -29.11 24.17 -12.04
C ILE A 275 -30.01 25.42 -12.16
N TYR A 276 -29.55 26.64 -11.81
CA TYR A 276 -30.28 27.94 -11.94
C TYR A 276 -31.46 28.13 -10.96
N SER A 277 -31.92 29.35 -10.62
CA SER A 277 -31.70 30.70 -11.18
C SER A 277 -31.52 31.76 -10.06
N ALA A 278 -30.95 32.93 -10.35
CA ALA A 278 -31.20 34.20 -9.64
C ALA A 278 -30.50 35.33 -10.41
N ALA A 279 -31.23 36.10 -11.22
CA ALA A 279 -30.60 37.11 -12.08
C ALA A 279 -31.55 38.21 -12.62
N ARG A 280 -32.23 38.99 -11.76
CA ARG A 280 -32.33 40.47 -11.88
C ARG A 280 -33.19 41.10 -10.79
N GLN A 281 -32.85 42.33 -10.43
CA GLN A 281 -33.48 43.08 -9.35
C GLN A 281 -33.93 44.46 -9.88
N VAL A 282 -35.16 44.54 -10.42
CA VAL A 282 -36.01 45.76 -10.47
C VAL A 282 -37.45 45.49 -10.95
N ASP A 283 -37.76 44.32 -11.54
CA ASP A 283 -39.13 43.75 -11.48
C ASP A 283 -39.51 43.43 -10.01
N ASP A 284 -38.46 43.17 -9.22
CA ASP A 284 -38.29 42.80 -7.80
C ASP A 284 -39.07 43.54 -6.69
N ILE A 285 -40.09 44.33 -7.03
CA ILE A 285 -41.04 44.98 -6.10
C ILE A 285 -42.49 44.78 -6.57
N ASP A 286 -42.74 44.80 -7.89
CA ASP A 286 -44.08 44.70 -8.48
C ASP A 286 -44.58 43.24 -8.51
N ASP A 287 -43.66 42.25 -8.50
CA ASP A 287 -43.95 40.82 -8.35
C ASP A 287 -44.36 40.41 -6.92
N TYR A 288 -43.96 41.19 -5.89
CA TYR A 288 -43.98 40.74 -4.50
C TYR A 288 -45.16 41.28 -3.67
N ILE A 289 -45.71 42.46 -4.00
CA ILE A 289 -46.89 43.02 -3.33
C ILE A 289 -47.84 43.71 -4.31
N THR A 290 -49.14 43.36 -4.25
CA THR A 290 -50.16 43.91 -5.15
C THR A 290 -50.55 45.34 -4.77
N LEU A 291 -49.79 46.33 -5.26
CA LEU A 291 -50.04 47.75 -5.00
C LEU A 291 -51.34 48.26 -5.65
N SER A 292 -52.15 49.00 -4.89
CA SER A 292 -53.33 49.70 -5.43
C SER A 292 -52.94 50.83 -6.38
N ILE A 293 -53.91 51.30 -7.17
CA ILE A 293 -53.71 52.34 -8.18
C ILE A 293 -53.12 53.64 -7.58
N HIS A 294 -53.46 53.99 -6.33
CA HIS A 294 -52.88 55.16 -5.67
C HIS A 294 -51.48 54.89 -5.07
N GLU A 295 -51.22 53.70 -4.53
CA GLU A 295 -49.88 53.34 -4.01
C GLU A 295 -48.84 53.27 -5.13
N ARG A 296 -49.19 52.73 -6.31
CA ARG A 296 -48.28 52.62 -7.46
C ARG A 296 -47.82 53.98 -7.99
N TRP A 297 -48.74 54.94 -8.15
CA TRP A 297 -48.40 56.31 -8.56
C TRP A 297 -47.61 57.08 -7.50
N ARG A 298 -47.87 56.86 -6.20
CA ARG A 298 -47.17 57.50 -5.09
C ARG A 298 -45.76 56.94 -4.90
N SER A 299 -45.59 55.62 -4.94
CA SER A 299 -44.30 54.94 -4.81
C SER A 299 -43.38 55.26 -5.99
N GLY A 300 -43.92 55.27 -7.22
CA GLY A 300 -43.20 55.73 -8.41
C GLY A 300 -42.78 57.20 -8.31
N TRP A 301 -43.62 58.08 -7.76
CA TRP A 301 -43.28 59.48 -7.51
C TRP A 301 -42.19 59.64 -6.44
N PHE A 302 -42.21 58.86 -5.37
CA PHE A 302 -41.17 58.90 -4.33
C PHE A 302 -39.82 58.37 -4.83
N ALA A 303 -39.80 57.25 -5.56
CA ALA A 303 -38.60 56.74 -6.23
C ALA A 303 -38.03 57.74 -7.27
N PHE A 304 -38.91 58.46 -7.99
CA PHE A 304 -38.52 59.50 -8.95
C PHE A 304 -38.02 60.81 -8.30
N THR A 305 -38.43 61.12 -7.07
CA THR A 305 -38.08 62.37 -6.36
C THR A 305 -37.06 62.19 -5.23
N GLY A 306 -36.55 60.97 -5.02
CA GLY A 306 -35.58 60.67 -3.96
C GLY A 306 -36.18 60.73 -2.54
N GLN A 307 -37.48 60.47 -2.41
CA GLN A 307 -38.21 60.49 -1.15
C GLN A 307 -38.33 59.08 -0.57
N ALA A 308 -38.37 58.97 0.77
CA ALA A 308 -38.58 57.70 1.44
C ALA A 308 -39.98 57.14 1.13
N LEU A 309 -40.06 55.82 0.92
CA LEU A 309 -41.32 55.10 0.73
C LEU A 309 -42.13 55.07 2.05
N ASP A 310 -43.46 55.00 1.95
CA ASP A 310 -44.32 54.88 3.13
C ASP A 310 -44.01 53.57 3.89
N GLN A 311 -43.97 53.64 5.23
CA GLN A 311 -43.40 52.58 6.05
C GLN A 311 -44.22 51.28 6.01
N ASP A 312 -45.52 51.33 5.74
CA ASP A 312 -46.36 50.15 5.59
C ASP A 312 -46.18 49.46 4.22
N ILE A 313 -45.75 50.19 3.19
CA ILE A 313 -45.31 49.62 1.91
C ILE A 313 -43.94 48.97 2.11
N LEU A 314 -43.01 49.64 2.80
CA LEU A 314 -41.70 49.08 3.14
C LEU A 314 -41.81 47.82 3.99
N ASP A 315 -42.64 47.80 5.04
CA ASP A 315 -42.84 46.64 5.91
C ASP A 315 -43.43 45.45 5.12
N ARG A 316 -44.51 45.68 4.34
CA ARG A 316 -45.11 44.64 3.47
C ARG A 316 -44.10 44.13 2.44
N PHE A 317 -43.31 45.02 1.86
CA PHE A 317 -42.27 44.69 0.89
C PHE A 317 -41.13 43.89 1.51
N LEU A 318 -40.62 44.25 2.70
CA LEU A 318 -39.55 43.54 3.39
C LEU A 318 -39.96 42.12 3.77
N ILE A 319 -41.20 41.92 4.22
CA ILE A 319 -41.76 40.60 4.50
C ILE A 319 -41.85 39.79 3.21
N ALA A 320 -42.59 40.26 2.21
CA ALA A 320 -42.83 39.51 0.96
C ALA A 320 -41.53 39.24 0.19
N LYS A 321 -40.62 40.22 0.12
CA LYS A 321 -39.31 40.06 -0.52
C LYS A 321 -38.42 39.07 0.21
N THR A 322 -38.41 39.08 1.54
CA THR A 322 -37.62 38.10 2.29
C THR A 322 -38.22 36.71 2.14
N ASP A 323 -39.54 36.56 2.28
CA ASP A 323 -40.25 35.30 2.06
C ASP A 323 -39.95 34.73 0.68
N THR A 324 -40.33 35.43 -0.39
CA THR A 324 -40.18 34.90 -1.74
C THR A 324 -38.71 34.73 -2.14
N SER A 325 -37.79 35.64 -1.74
CA SER A 325 -36.36 35.43 -2.03
C SER A 325 -35.71 34.33 -1.19
N TYR A 326 -36.22 34.02 0.00
CA TYR A 326 -35.74 32.90 0.83
C TYR A 326 -36.33 31.59 0.32
N GLY A 327 -37.64 31.53 0.06
CA GLY A 327 -38.30 30.41 -0.58
C GLY A 327 -37.75 30.09 -1.97
N GLU A 328 -37.40 31.10 -2.79
CA GLU A 328 -36.66 30.88 -4.05
C GLU A 328 -35.24 30.35 -3.80
N ARG A 329 -34.51 30.86 -2.81
CA ARG A 329 -33.19 30.33 -2.44
C ARG A 329 -33.28 28.86 -2.01
N LEU A 330 -34.21 28.50 -1.14
CA LEU A 330 -34.46 27.11 -0.74
C LEU A 330 -34.86 26.24 -1.94
N LYS A 331 -35.85 26.68 -2.75
CA LYS A 331 -36.29 25.97 -3.96
C LYS A 331 -35.16 25.76 -4.97
N LYS A 332 -34.28 26.75 -5.13
CA LYS A 332 -33.09 26.75 -5.97
C LYS A 332 -31.99 25.84 -5.43
N THR A 333 -31.73 25.84 -4.12
CA THR A 333 -30.72 24.95 -3.49
C THR A 333 -31.19 23.50 -3.52
N ALA A 334 -32.47 23.25 -3.21
CA ALA A 334 -33.11 21.95 -3.38
C ALA A 334 -33.01 21.43 -4.82
N ARG A 335 -33.28 22.31 -5.80
CA ARG A 335 -33.02 22.03 -7.23
C ARG A 335 -31.52 21.79 -7.49
N GLY A 336 -30.63 22.63 -6.94
CA GLY A 336 -29.19 22.59 -7.14
C GLY A 336 -28.57 21.26 -6.73
N TRP A 337 -28.95 20.77 -5.54
CA TRP A 337 -28.61 19.42 -5.08
C TRP A 337 -29.10 18.37 -6.05
N LEU A 338 -30.41 18.37 -6.35
CA LEU A 338 -31.02 17.38 -7.22
C LEU A 338 -30.36 17.31 -8.61
N ASP A 339 -29.95 18.40 -9.28
CA ASP A 339 -29.30 18.25 -10.62
C ASP A 339 -27.81 17.93 -10.62
N ASN A 340 -27.14 17.98 -9.46
CA ASN A 340 -25.67 17.95 -9.41
C ASN A 340 -25.13 17.09 -8.25
N GLU A 341 -25.19 17.59 -7.02
CA GLU A 341 -24.49 17.00 -5.87
C GLU A 341 -25.22 15.77 -5.32
N LEU A 342 -26.53 15.91 -5.13
CA LEU A 342 -27.42 14.82 -4.78
C LEU A 342 -28.16 14.31 -6.02
N LYS A 343 -27.51 14.46 -7.19
CA LYS A 343 -27.94 13.88 -8.46
C LYS A 343 -28.22 12.42 -8.25
N ASP A 344 -27.20 11.60 -8.08
CA ASP A 344 -27.41 10.16 -7.99
C ASP A 344 -27.51 9.65 -6.54
N SER A 345 -28.25 10.40 -5.69
CA SER A 345 -28.59 10.01 -4.31
C SER A 345 -29.96 10.44 -3.76
N VAL A 346 -30.71 11.39 -4.34
CA VAL A 346 -31.98 11.90 -3.74
C VAL A 346 -33.14 12.05 -4.73
N GLU A 347 -34.31 11.51 -4.37
CA GLU A 347 -35.56 11.50 -5.15
C GLU A 347 -36.38 12.80 -5.10
N ALA A 348 -36.42 13.38 -3.91
CA ALA A 348 -37.03 14.68 -3.70
C ALA A 348 -36.40 15.36 -2.49
N VAL A 349 -36.44 16.69 -2.50
CA VAL A 349 -36.23 17.48 -1.29
C VAL A 349 -37.61 17.91 -0.80
N VAL A 350 -37.92 17.67 0.47
CA VAL A 350 -39.08 18.29 1.12
C VAL A 350 -38.53 19.44 1.96
N LEU A 351 -38.90 20.65 1.57
CA LEU A 351 -38.59 21.86 2.34
C LEU A 351 -39.64 22.04 3.42
N GLY A 352 -39.19 22.25 4.65
CA GLY A 352 -40.07 22.58 5.76
C GLY A 352 -40.68 23.97 5.65
N SER A 353 -41.67 24.22 6.49
CA SER A 353 -42.37 25.50 6.54
C SER A 353 -41.60 26.57 7.32
N TYR A 354 -41.73 27.81 6.88
CA TYR A 354 -41.19 28.99 7.55
C TYR A 354 -42.18 30.16 7.41
N LEU A 355 -42.03 31.17 8.27
CA LEU A 355 -42.65 32.48 8.15
C LEU A 355 -41.60 33.59 8.23
N VAL A 356 -42.00 34.80 7.82
CA VAL A 356 -41.15 36.01 7.94
C VAL A 356 -41.85 37.04 8.80
N GLU A 357 -41.19 37.45 9.88
CA GLU A 357 -41.63 38.52 10.79
C GLU A 357 -40.66 39.71 10.74
N LEU A 358 -41.11 40.88 11.16
CA LEU A 358 -40.27 42.08 11.27
C LEU A 358 -39.89 42.35 12.72
N GLN A 359 -38.63 42.07 13.08
CA GLN A 359 -38.10 42.43 14.40
C GLN A 359 -37.62 43.89 14.44
N PRO A 360 -37.85 44.62 15.54
CA PRO A 360 -37.34 45.98 15.72
C PRO A 360 -35.85 45.97 16.08
N VAL A 361 -34.99 46.49 15.20
CA VAL A 361 -33.53 46.51 15.35
C VAL A 361 -33.02 47.94 15.45
N LYS A 362 -31.99 48.18 16.29
CA LYS A 362 -31.38 49.51 16.47
C LYS A 362 -30.09 49.62 15.65
N HIS A 363 -30.14 50.38 14.56
CA HIS A 363 -28.95 50.70 13.78
C HIS A 363 -28.25 51.90 14.42
N TRP A 364 -27.09 51.64 15.01
CA TRP A 364 -26.27 52.68 15.65
C TRP A 364 -25.58 53.54 14.60
N LYS A 365 -25.71 54.86 14.73
CA LYS A 365 -25.07 55.83 13.84
C LYS A 365 -23.57 55.90 14.15
N LEU A 366 -22.74 56.00 13.12
CA LEU A 366 -21.30 56.18 13.28
C LEU A 366 -20.91 57.54 13.91
N GLN A 367 -21.76 58.55 13.74
CA GLN A 367 -21.68 59.90 14.33
C GLN A 367 -23.11 60.46 14.52
N TRP A 368 -23.34 61.28 15.55
CA TRP A 368 -24.60 61.96 15.83
C TRP A 368 -24.35 63.25 16.63
N ASP A 369 -25.19 64.28 16.49
CA ASP A 369 -25.10 65.51 17.28
C ASP A 369 -25.99 65.46 18.53
N ALA A 370 -25.40 65.07 19.66
CA ALA A 370 -26.05 65.04 20.97
C ALA A 370 -26.44 66.44 21.52
N ALA A 371 -25.84 67.53 21.03
CA ALA A 371 -26.18 68.89 21.44
C ALA A 371 -27.36 69.47 20.64
N ALA A 372 -27.52 69.04 19.39
CA ALA A 372 -28.74 69.26 18.59
C ALA A 372 -29.91 68.35 19.01
N GLY A 373 -29.66 67.33 19.83
CA GLY A 373 -30.66 66.39 20.34
C GLY A 373 -30.87 65.15 19.47
N GLU A 374 -29.92 64.78 18.62
CA GLU A 374 -30.01 63.54 17.84
C GLU A 374 -29.88 62.28 18.70
N SER A 375 -30.66 61.25 18.36
CA SER A 375 -30.46 59.88 18.84
C SER A 375 -29.17 59.27 18.26
N PRO A 376 -28.38 58.51 19.07
CA PRO A 376 -27.22 57.74 18.61
C PRO A 376 -27.59 56.52 17.75
N TYR A 377 -28.87 56.16 17.67
CA TYR A 377 -29.37 55.08 16.81
C TYR A 377 -30.65 55.51 16.07
N THR A 378 -30.95 54.83 14.98
CA THR A 378 -32.26 54.81 14.33
C THR A 378 -32.91 53.45 14.58
N ASP A 379 -34.12 53.45 15.13
CA ASP A 379 -34.96 52.26 15.19
C ASP A 379 -35.40 51.90 13.75
N ALA A 380 -35.14 50.68 13.32
CA ALA A 380 -35.61 50.12 12.07
C ALA A 380 -36.34 48.80 12.32
N LYS A 381 -36.78 48.16 11.25
CA LYS A 381 -37.32 46.80 11.27
C LYS A 381 -36.53 45.96 10.27
N GLU A 382 -36.01 44.83 10.73
CA GLU A 382 -35.33 43.86 9.87
C GLU A 382 -36.16 42.57 9.79
N PRO A 383 -36.22 41.92 8.61
CA PRO A 383 -36.97 40.69 8.43
C PRO A 383 -36.20 39.49 9.00
N GLU A 384 -36.80 38.86 10.00
CA GLU A 384 -36.36 37.60 10.59
C GLU A 384 -37.15 36.45 9.97
N ILE A 385 -36.46 35.35 9.68
CA ILE A 385 -37.08 34.09 9.24
C ILE A 385 -37.27 33.21 10.47
N LYS A 386 -38.46 32.66 10.64
CA LYS A 386 -38.77 31.66 11.66
C LYS A 386 -39.26 30.40 10.98
N GLU A 387 -38.51 29.31 11.12
CA GLU A 387 -38.98 27.97 10.75
C GLU A 387 -40.19 27.60 11.62
N THR A 388 -41.17 26.88 11.06
CA THR A 388 -42.46 26.59 11.70
C THR A 388 -42.76 25.10 11.75
N ASP A 389 -43.69 24.71 12.63
CA ASP A 389 -44.06 23.30 12.90
C ASP A 389 -44.62 22.58 11.66
N ASP A 390 -43.88 21.59 11.14
CA ASP A 390 -44.34 20.74 10.03
C ASP A 390 -45.14 19.52 10.52
N SER A 391 -46.12 19.07 9.72
CA SER A 391 -46.95 17.89 10.02
C SER A 391 -47.25 17.11 8.75
N PHE A 392 -46.40 16.13 8.42
CA PHE A 392 -46.44 15.39 7.16
C PHE A 392 -46.55 13.87 7.37
N ASP A 393 -47.44 13.23 6.61
CA ASP A 393 -47.46 11.77 6.43
C ASP A 393 -47.28 11.48 4.94
N ALA A 394 -46.13 10.91 4.60
CA ALA A 394 -45.77 10.52 3.24
C ALA A 394 -45.55 9.01 3.10
N SER A 395 -46.11 8.19 4.01
CA SER A 395 -46.02 6.72 3.95
C SER A 395 -46.38 6.15 2.56
N GLU A 396 -47.41 6.70 1.92
CA GLU A 396 -47.90 6.40 0.56
C GLU A 396 -47.25 7.25 -0.55
N GLY A 397 -46.15 7.96 -0.26
CA GLY A 397 -45.42 8.86 -1.17
C GLY A 397 -45.70 10.35 -0.95
N ILE A 398 -45.04 11.20 -1.75
CA ILE A 398 -44.99 12.67 -1.54
C ILE A 398 -45.91 13.52 -2.42
N SER A 399 -46.80 12.91 -3.22
CA SER A 399 -47.57 13.66 -4.24
C SER A 399 -48.50 14.75 -3.67
N HIS A 400 -48.85 14.65 -2.39
CA HIS A 400 -49.71 15.56 -1.63
C HIS A 400 -48.96 16.45 -0.63
N ILE A 401 -47.63 16.34 -0.52
CA ILE A 401 -46.82 17.01 0.50
C ILE A 401 -46.49 18.46 0.07
N PRO A 402 -46.87 19.49 0.85
CA PRO A 402 -46.42 20.86 0.63
C PRO A 402 -44.89 20.97 0.65
N GLY A 403 -44.33 21.91 -0.12
CA GLY A 403 -42.87 22.11 -0.16
C GLY A 403 -42.06 21.02 -0.88
N ALA A 404 -42.68 19.91 -1.30
CA ALA A 404 -42.01 18.81 -1.99
C ALA A 404 -41.48 19.21 -3.39
N ILE A 405 -40.22 18.84 -3.65
CA ILE A 405 -39.43 19.21 -4.82
C ILE A 405 -38.83 17.95 -5.43
N THR A 406 -39.43 17.44 -6.50
CA THR A 406 -39.05 16.16 -7.15
C THR A 406 -37.95 16.28 -8.21
N GLY A 407 -37.21 15.19 -8.43
CA GLY A 407 -36.35 14.96 -9.60
C GLY A 407 -36.93 13.96 -10.63
N SER A 408 -36.08 13.23 -11.37
CA SER A 408 -36.43 12.36 -12.52
C SER A 408 -36.27 10.82 -12.34
N PRO A 409 -37.34 9.99 -12.42
CA PRO A 409 -37.48 8.63 -11.82
C PRO A 409 -36.50 7.48 -12.22
N GLY A 410 -36.59 6.31 -11.52
CA GLY A 410 -35.83 5.08 -11.84
C GLY A 410 -35.50 4.03 -10.74
N GLU A 411 -36.35 3.78 -9.71
CA GLU A 411 -36.28 2.73 -8.62
C GLU A 411 -35.81 3.00 -7.14
N ASN A 412 -34.55 3.35 -6.75
CA ASN A 412 -34.07 3.33 -5.32
C ASN A 412 -34.26 4.56 -4.40
N LYS A 413 -33.64 5.69 -4.81
CA LYS A 413 -32.96 6.68 -3.97
C LYS A 413 -33.90 7.50 -3.06
N GLY A 414 -33.33 8.17 -2.05
CA GLY A 414 -34.05 8.61 -0.87
C GLY A 414 -34.60 10.03 -0.87
N LEU A 415 -35.39 10.40 0.14
CA LEU A 415 -35.95 11.75 0.27
C LEU A 415 -35.17 12.58 1.28
N LEU A 416 -34.81 13.81 0.91
CA LEU A 416 -34.13 14.75 1.78
C LEU A 416 -35.15 15.69 2.45
N TRP A 417 -35.40 15.49 3.74
CA TRP A 417 -36.32 16.29 4.53
C TRP A 417 -35.54 17.42 5.24
N GLN A 418 -35.72 18.67 4.82
CA GLN A 418 -35.06 19.84 5.40
C GLN A 418 -36.05 20.60 6.30
N LEU A 419 -36.14 20.18 7.55
CA LEU A 419 -37.24 20.53 8.47
C LEU A 419 -36.93 21.71 9.41
N GLY A 420 -35.72 22.29 9.33
CA GLY A 420 -35.37 23.49 10.07
C GLY A 420 -35.58 23.38 11.59
N GLY A 421 -36.13 24.44 12.18
CA GLY A 421 -36.19 24.68 13.64
C GLY A 421 -37.55 24.52 14.31
N GLY A 422 -38.60 24.10 13.58
CA GLY A 422 -39.98 23.93 14.09
C GLY A 422 -40.19 22.70 14.98
N ASN A 423 -41.43 22.46 15.43
CA ASN A 423 -41.82 21.23 16.15
C ASN A 423 -42.48 20.22 15.21
N ASP A 424 -41.66 19.44 14.50
CA ASP A 424 -42.12 18.70 13.32
C ASP A 424 -42.55 17.28 13.64
N THR A 425 -43.62 16.83 13.00
CA THR A 425 -44.05 15.42 12.99
C THR A 425 -44.06 14.93 11.55
N VAL A 426 -43.14 14.01 11.21
CA VAL A 426 -42.96 13.55 9.82
C VAL A 426 -42.86 12.02 9.76
N VAL A 427 -43.69 11.41 8.92
CA VAL A 427 -43.56 10.02 8.50
C VAL A 427 -43.01 9.99 7.08
N GLY A 428 -41.86 9.35 6.91
CA GLY A 428 -41.15 9.19 5.64
C GLY A 428 -41.86 8.29 4.63
N VAL A 429 -41.30 8.18 3.43
CA VAL A 429 -41.86 7.29 2.39
C VAL A 429 -41.44 5.86 2.69
N LYS A 430 -42.42 4.97 2.88
CA LYS A 430 -42.20 3.68 3.53
C LYS A 430 -41.15 2.80 2.84
N ASN A 431 -41.09 2.78 1.51
CA ASN A 431 -40.18 1.91 0.73
C ASN A 431 -38.96 2.65 0.15
N ARG A 432 -38.58 3.77 0.77
CA ARG A 432 -37.48 4.66 0.37
C ARG A 432 -36.54 4.95 1.55
N PRO A 433 -35.25 5.22 1.30
CA PRO A 433 -34.41 5.92 2.27
C PRO A 433 -34.96 7.32 2.55
N ASN A 434 -34.85 7.81 3.77
CA ASN A 434 -35.27 9.13 4.23
C ASN A 434 -34.12 9.78 4.99
N TYR A 435 -33.60 10.87 4.43
CA TYR A 435 -32.53 11.66 5.00
C TYR A 435 -33.15 12.89 5.67
N PHE A 436 -33.43 12.79 6.96
CA PHE A 436 -33.88 13.89 7.78
C PHE A 436 -32.72 14.82 8.13
N SER A 437 -32.97 16.13 8.05
CA SER A 437 -32.02 17.20 8.29
C SER A 437 -32.73 18.32 9.04
N PHE A 438 -32.33 18.53 10.29
CA PHE A 438 -33.06 19.38 11.24
C PHE A 438 -32.15 20.11 12.24
N THR A 439 -32.66 21.19 12.84
CA THR A 439 -31.97 21.96 13.89
C THR A 439 -32.75 21.86 15.22
N THR A 440 -33.21 22.98 15.77
CA THR A 440 -33.93 23.11 17.04
C THR A 440 -35.39 22.66 16.94
N GLY A 441 -36.12 22.76 18.06
CA GLY A 441 -37.53 22.39 18.14
C GLY A 441 -37.76 20.87 18.27
N LYS A 442 -38.95 20.49 18.73
CA LYS A 442 -39.23 19.10 19.10
C LYS A 442 -39.63 18.28 17.87
N LYS A 443 -38.81 17.28 17.52
CA LYS A 443 -39.04 16.45 16.33
C LYS A 443 -39.68 15.10 16.67
N VAL A 444 -40.56 14.60 15.81
CA VAL A 444 -41.15 13.26 15.85
C VAL A 444 -41.04 12.69 14.43
N LEU A 445 -39.91 12.06 14.14
CA LEU A 445 -39.51 11.65 12.79
C LEU A 445 -39.55 10.13 12.70
N THR A 446 -40.18 9.59 11.65
CA THR A 446 -40.34 8.16 11.41
C THR A 446 -39.85 7.81 10.01
N GLY A 447 -38.98 6.82 9.90
CA GLY A 447 -38.45 6.26 8.66
C GLY A 447 -39.35 5.19 8.03
N GLY A 448 -38.74 4.12 7.51
CA GLY A 448 -39.43 3.06 6.74
C GLY A 448 -38.70 1.70 6.69
N GLU A 449 -38.75 1.06 5.52
CA GLU A 449 -38.19 -0.28 5.22
C GLU A 449 -36.80 -0.20 4.54
N LYS A 450 -36.05 0.88 4.78
CA LYS A 450 -34.77 1.21 4.13
C LYS A 450 -33.90 2.01 5.10
N ASN A 451 -32.59 2.02 4.85
CA ASN A 451 -31.62 2.80 5.62
C ASN A 451 -31.98 4.30 5.63
N ASP A 452 -32.39 4.80 6.79
CA ASP A 452 -32.76 6.18 7.05
C ASP A 452 -31.65 6.92 7.83
N GLN A 453 -31.58 8.25 7.69
CA GLN A 453 -30.56 9.08 8.34
C GLN A 453 -31.17 10.28 9.04
N PHE A 454 -30.82 10.49 10.31
CA PHE A 454 -31.28 11.58 11.15
C PHE A 454 -30.12 12.54 11.41
N THR A 455 -30.05 13.61 10.62
CA THR A 455 -28.96 14.59 10.66
C THR A 455 -29.37 15.79 11.52
N PHE A 456 -28.85 15.85 12.75
CA PHE A 456 -29.03 16.99 13.63
C PHE A 456 -27.92 18.01 13.38
N GLN A 457 -28.31 19.19 12.88
CA GLN A 457 -27.46 20.35 12.68
C GLN A 457 -27.46 21.25 13.93
N ILE A 458 -26.27 21.47 14.49
CA ILE A 458 -26.01 22.10 15.78
C ILE A 458 -25.29 23.44 15.55
N THR A 459 -25.82 24.51 16.13
CA THR A 459 -25.34 25.90 15.97
C THR A 459 -24.80 26.44 17.29
N ASN A 460 -23.82 27.35 17.25
CA ASN A 460 -23.18 27.87 18.47
C ASN A 460 -24.14 28.65 19.39
N ASP A 461 -25.25 29.16 18.85
CA ASP A 461 -26.27 29.90 19.60
C ASP A 461 -27.37 28.99 20.20
N SER A 462 -27.28 27.65 20.09
CA SER A 462 -28.25 26.69 20.66
C SER A 462 -28.11 26.54 22.19
N VAL A 463 -28.07 27.66 22.90
CA VAL A 463 -27.88 27.77 24.36
C VAL A 463 -29.13 27.34 25.13
N GLU A 464 -30.33 27.48 24.55
CA GLU A 464 -31.58 27.05 25.19
C GLU A 464 -31.77 25.52 25.11
N ALA A 465 -31.40 24.84 26.20
CA ALA A 465 -31.44 23.39 26.39
C ALA A 465 -32.86 22.75 26.40
N SER A 466 -33.90 23.51 26.03
CA SER A 466 -35.31 23.13 26.14
C SER A 466 -35.93 22.66 24.82
N GLY A 467 -35.43 23.11 23.68
CA GLY A 467 -36.15 23.03 22.39
C GLY A 467 -36.42 21.61 21.87
N GLN A 468 -35.52 20.66 22.10
CA GLN A 468 -35.61 19.28 21.60
C GLN A 468 -36.15 18.26 22.62
N ALA A 469 -36.49 18.70 23.84
CA ALA A 469 -36.80 17.82 24.96
C ALA A 469 -37.94 16.83 24.65
N GLY A 470 -37.67 15.53 24.72
CA GLY A 470 -38.63 14.48 24.40
C GLY A 470 -38.99 14.35 22.91
N SER A 471 -38.09 14.76 22.00
CA SER A 471 -38.16 14.37 20.59
C SER A 471 -38.07 12.85 20.42
N ARG A 472 -38.54 12.32 19.28
CA ARG A 472 -38.48 10.89 18.94
C ARG A 472 -37.96 10.73 17.52
N LEU A 473 -36.91 9.93 17.36
CA LEU A 473 -36.36 9.48 16.09
C LEU A 473 -36.60 7.98 16.00
N LEU A 474 -37.39 7.57 15.01
CA LEU A 474 -37.72 6.18 14.72
C LEU A 474 -37.17 5.86 13.33
N GLY A 475 -36.19 4.96 13.21
CA GLY A 475 -35.73 4.44 11.93
C GLY A 475 -36.80 3.57 11.29
N GLY A 476 -36.64 2.25 11.37
CA GLY A 476 -37.73 1.31 11.08
C GLY A 476 -37.25 -0.14 11.00
N ASP A 477 -37.46 -0.76 9.84
CA ASP A 477 -36.87 -2.07 9.49
C ASP A 477 -35.50 -1.89 8.76
N GLY A 478 -34.89 -0.71 8.89
CA GLY A 478 -33.69 -0.28 8.16
C GLY A 478 -32.38 -0.73 8.80
N ASN A 479 -31.35 0.08 8.59
CA ASN A 479 -30.09 0.03 9.33
C ASN A 479 -29.60 1.48 9.34
N ASP A 480 -29.93 2.16 10.43
CA ASP A 480 -30.30 3.57 10.42
C ASP A 480 -29.31 4.40 11.24
N ALA A 481 -29.16 5.68 10.89
CA ALA A 481 -27.99 6.47 11.30
C ALA A 481 -28.33 7.82 11.92
N LEU A 482 -27.78 8.11 13.11
CA LEU A 482 -27.77 9.44 13.72
C LEU A 482 -26.49 10.19 13.34
N VAL A 483 -26.59 11.42 12.81
CA VAL A 483 -25.43 12.21 12.39
C VAL A 483 -25.47 13.58 13.07
N LEU A 484 -24.47 13.89 13.90
CA LEU A 484 -24.37 15.15 14.64
C LEU A 484 -23.39 16.11 13.95
N LEU A 485 -23.91 17.11 13.22
CA LEU A 485 -23.08 18.08 12.48
C LEU A 485 -23.13 19.46 13.14
N GLY A 486 -22.01 20.16 13.22
CA GLY A 486 -21.98 21.53 13.75
C GLY A 486 -20.62 22.20 13.62
N ASN A 487 -20.60 23.54 13.59
CA ASN A 487 -19.38 24.33 13.44
C ASN A 487 -18.90 24.88 14.80
N VAL A 488 -18.46 23.98 15.66
CA VAL A 488 -17.97 24.27 17.03
C VAL A 488 -16.61 24.98 16.98
N SER A 489 -16.44 26.04 17.77
CA SER A 489 -15.16 26.73 17.90
C SER A 489 -14.18 25.98 18.82
N ARG A 490 -12.90 25.90 18.42
CA ARG A 490 -11.82 25.42 19.29
C ARG A 490 -11.63 26.28 20.55
N ASP A 491 -11.96 27.57 20.49
CA ASP A 491 -11.76 28.51 21.61
C ASP A 491 -12.89 28.42 22.66
N ASN A 492 -14.01 27.77 22.32
CA ASN A 492 -15.14 27.53 23.22
C ASN A 492 -15.76 26.16 22.90
N PRO A 493 -15.14 25.05 23.36
CA PRO A 493 -15.53 23.70 22.97
C PRO A 493 -16.92 23.33 23.49
N HIS A 494 -17.73 22.73 22.61
CA HIS A 494 -19.07 22.26 22.94
C HIS A 494 -19.00 21.03 23.88
N PRO A 495 -19.84 20.92 24.93
CA PRO A 495 -19.75 19.85 25.93
C PRO A 495 -19.98 18.44 25.38
N GLY A 496 -20.62 18.34 24.21
CA GLY A 496 -20.92 17.09 23.50
C GLY A 496 -22.14 16.36 24.03
N PHE A 497 -22.35 15.15 23.52
CA PHE A 497 -23.54 14.34 23.76
C PHE A 497 -23.20 12.98 24.37
N ASP A 498 -24.07 12.50 25.26
CA ASP A 498 -24.14 11.08 25.62
C ASP A 498 -25.15 10.44 24.67
N ILE A 499 -24.71 9.43 23.92
CA ILE A 499 -25.45 8.78 22.85
C ILE A 499 -25.54 7.28 23.19
N ASP A 500 -26.73 6.83 23.58
CA ASP A 500 -27.02 5.51 24.13
C ASP A 500 -27.94 4.78 23.15
N LEU A 501 -27.38 4.06 22.17
CA LEU A 501 -28.14 3.36 21.14
C LEU A 501 -28.92 2.19 21.74
N GLN A 502 -28.26 1.33 22.55
CA GLN A 502 -28.91 0.21 23.26
C GLN A 502 -30.07 0.66 24.16
N GLY A 503 -29.91 1.76 24.88
CA GLY A 503 -30.95 2.32 25.75
C GLY A 503 -31.87 3.32 25.07
N GLY A 504 -31.74 3.56 23.76
CA GLY A 504 -32.62 4.39 22.95
C GLY A 504 -32.64 5.89 23.30
N LYS A 505 -31.48 6.51 23.59
CA LYS A 505 -31.40 7.89 24.11
C LYS A 505 -30.27 8.73 23.51
N LEU A 506 -30.54 10.02 23.35
CA LEU A 506 -29.56 11.08 23.08
C LEU A 506 -29.76 12.22 24.09
N SER A 507 -28.67 12.57 24.81
CA SER A 507 -28.63 13.58 25.88
C SER A 507 -27.43 14.52 25.71
N ARG A 508 -27.49 15.74 26.25
CA ARG A 508 -26.37 16.71 26.25
C ARG A 508 -25.58 16.61 27.56
N ARG A 509 -24.25 16.51 27.49
CA ARG A 509 -23.38 16.09 28.63
C ARG A 509 -23.30 17.07 29.81
N ASP A 510 -23.58 18.35 29.56
CA ASP A 510 -23.73 19.41 30.56
C ASP A 510 -25.17 19.52 31.12
N SER A 511 -26.11 18.68 30.67
CA SER A 511 -27.52 18.72 31.04
C SER A 511 -28.17 17.32 31.07
N PRO A 512 -27.59 16.31 31.75
CA PRO A 512 -28.06 14.92 31.70
C PRO A 512 -29.44 14.70 32.32
N ASP A 513 -29.90 15.58 33.22
CA ASP A 513 -31.24 15.55 33.83
C ASP A 513 -32.35 16.08 32.88
N SER A 514 -32.02 16.50 31.67
CA SER A 514 -32.99 16.91 30.65
C SER A 514 -33.77 15.72 30.09
N VAL A 515 -34.97 15.95 29.53
CA VAL A 515 -35.75 14.86 28.91
C VAL A 515 -35.06 14.47 27.59
N PRO A 516 -34.52 13.24 27.48
CA PRO A 516 -33.70 12.86 26.33
C PRO A 516 -34.51 12.83 25.03
N VAL A 517 -33.82 12.97 23.92
CA VAL A 517 -34.34 12.55 22.62
C VAL A 517 -34.39 11.02 22.61
N THR A 518 -35.54 10.44 22.27
CA THR A 518 -35.67 8.98 22.13
C THR A 518 -35.15 8.54 20.77
N LEU A 519 -34.32 7.50 20.76
CA LEU A 519 -33.89 6.76 19.57
C LEU A 519 -34.58 5.40 19.57
N ASP A 520 -35.03 4.92 18.42
CA ASP A 520 -35.84 3.70 18.27
C ASP A 520 -35.53 3.12 16.87
N SER A 521 -34.89 1.95 16.80
CA SER A 521 -34.18 1.44 15.59
C SER A 521 -33.19 2.47 15.02
N ILE A 522 -32.03 2.60 15.67
CA ILE A 522 -30.90 3.44 15.24
C ILE A 522 -29.60 2.71 15.62
N GLU A 523 -28.91 2.16 14.63
CA GLU A 523 -27.77 1.25 14.83
C GLU A 523 -26.41 1.92 14.55
N ASN A 524 -26.40 3.14 14.02
CA ASN A 524 -25.20 3.82 13.55
C ASN A 524 -25.13 5.27 14.03
N VAL A 525 -23.92 5.79 14.25
CA VAL A 525 -23.71 7.16 14.71
C VAL A 525 -22.46 7.83 14.13
N GLU A 526 -22.57 9.11 13.76
CA GLU A 526 -21.42 10.01 13.56
C GLU A 526 -21.47 11.17 14.57
N THR A 527 -20.40 11.36 15.34
CA THR A 527 -20.37 12.30 16.49
C THR A 527 -20.04 13.74 16.09
N LEU A 528 -20.29 14.69 17.00
CA LEU A 528 -20.03 16.11 16.76
C LEU A 528 -18.53 16.45 16.82
N ALA A 529 -18.00 16.99 15.72
CA ALA A 529 -16.64 17.50 15.63
C ALA A 529 -16.30 18.58 16.67
N TRP A 530 -15.08 18.54 17.21
CA TRP A 530 -14.55 19.45 18.26
C TRP A 530 -15.34 19.49 19.59
N ALA A 531 -16.34 18.64 19.77
CA ALA A 531 -16.98 18.38 21.06
C ALA A 531 -16.35 17.14 21.74
N THR A 532 -16.71 16.84 23.00
CA THR A 532 -16.33 15.57 23.65
C THR A 532 -17.58 14.72 23.84
N ASN A 533 -17.74 13.66 23.05
CA ASN A 533 -18.95 12.84 23.01
C ASN A 533 -18.72 11.48 23.70
N HIS A 534 -19.80 10.87 24.21
CA HIS A 534 -19.82 9.49 24.66
C HIS A 534 -20.78 8.68 23.78
N VAL A 535 -20.37 7.51 23.33
CA VAL A 535 -21.20 6.57 22.56
C VAL A 535 -21.27 5.23 23.30
N THR A 536 -22.49 4.72 23.44
CA THR A 536 -22.78 3.31 23.73
C THR A 536 -23.53 2.76 22.52
N GLY A 537 -22.96 1.74 21.86
CA GLY A 537 -23.60 1.04 20.74
C GLY A 537 -24.66 0.04 21.21
N THR A 538 -24.76 -1.11 20.56
CA THR A 538 -25.82 -2.11 20.77
C THR A 538 -25.27 -3.53 21.03
N SER A 539 -26.04 -4.55 20.69
CA SER A 539 -25.57 -5.95 20.63
C SER A 539 -25.73 -6.51 19.21
N GLN A 540 -25.47 -5.64 18.22
CA GLN A 540 -25.46 -5.89 16.79
C GLN A 540 -24.39 -5.00 16.16
N ALA A 541 -23.85 -5.40 15.00
CA ALA A 541 -22.82 -4.64 14.28
C ALA A 541 -23.22 -3.17 14.04
N ASN A 542 -22.50 -2.23 14.65
CA ASN A 542 -22.70 -0.80 14.54
C ASN A 542 -21.62 -0.14 13.68
N ARG A 543 -21.96 0.94 12.96
CA ARG A 543 -20.98 1.86 12.39
C ARG A 543 -20.88 3.12 13.24
N ILE A 544 -19.72 3.33 13.86
CA ILE A 544 -19.46 4.43 14.80
C ILE A 544 -18.36 5.32 14.23
N VAL A 545 -18.63 6.61 14.03
CA VAL A 545 -17.67 7.57 13.48
C VAL A 545 -17.40 8.68 14.48
N LEU A 546 -16.20 8.68 15.07
CA LEU A 546 -15.79 9.62 16.11
C LEU A 546 -15.06 10.82 15.48
N HIS A 547 -15.69 12.00 15.50
CA HIS A 547 -15.13 13.27 15.01
C HIS A 547 -14.72 14.22 16.15
N GLY A 548 -15.14 13.97 17.39
CA GLY A 548 -14.89 14.86 18.53
C GLY A 548 -13.48 14.74 19.10
N THR A 549 -13.17 15.55 20.12
CA THR A 549 -11.90 15.48 20.86
C THR A 549 -12.11 14.83 22.22
N HIS A 550 -11.32 13.80 22.53
CA HIS A 550 -11.50 12.90 23.66
C HIS A 550 -12.83 12.14 23.65
N ASP A 551 -13.38 11.86 22.45
CA ASP A 551 -14.57 11.01 22.31
C ASP A 551 -14.32 9.64 22.95
N VAL A 552 -15.32 9.15 23.69
CA VAL A 552 -15.34 7.82 24.29
C VAL A 552 -16.41 6.97 23.61
N ALA A 553 -16.09 5.76 23.20
CA ALA A 553 -17.06 4.81 22.67
C ALA A 553 -16.94 3.44 23.33
N ASP A 554 -18.08 2.81 23.57
CA ASP A 554 -18.25 1.40 23.95
C ASP A 554 -19.21 0.80 22.91
N ALA A 555 -18.70 0.04 21.94
CA ALA A 555 -19.46 -0.35 20.76
C ALA A 555 -20.43 -1.51 21.10
N GLY A 556 -19.92 -2.62 21.64
CA GLY A 556 -20.71 -3.58 22.42
C GLY A 556 -20.45 -5.04 22.06
N ASP A 557 -21.49 -5.75 21.63
CA ASP A 557 -21.37 -7.09 21.06
C ASP A 557 -21.75 -7.00 19.57
N GLY A 558 -20.80 -7.05 18.63
CA GLY A 558 -21.06 -6.86 17.20
C GLY A 558 -19.79 -7.07 16.37
N ASP A 559 -19.90 -7.18 15.05
CA ASP A 559 -18.74 -7.05 14.15
C ASP A 559 -18.64 -5.55 13.75
N ASP A 560 -18.08 -4.71 14.61
CA ASP A 560 -18.28 -3.25 14.55
C ASP A 560 -17.31 -2.52 13.60
N GLU A 561 -17.78 -1.47 12.89
CA GLU A 561 -16.95 -0.60 12.04
C GLU A 561 -16.76 0.77 12.71
N ILE A 562 -15.57 0.99 13.29
CA ILE A 562 -15.29 2.13 14.16
C ILE A 562 -14.25 3.06 13.53
N THR A 563 -14.70 4.21 13.04
CA THR A 563 -13.88 5.20 12.32
C THR A 563 -13.50 6.37 13.25
N ILE A 564 -12.23 6.42 13.66
CA ILE A 564 -11.66 7.43 14.54
C ILE A 564 -10.99 8.53 13.70
N LYS A 565 -11.65 9.70 13.61
CA LYS A 565 -11.11 10.96 13.04
C LYS A 565 -10.79 11.98 14.13
N GLY A 566 -11.31 11.77 15.33
CA GLY A 566 -11.17 12.60 16.52
C GLY A 566 -9.79 12.56 17.16
N PHE A 567 -9.44 13.63 17.88
CA PHE A 567 -8.15 13.70 18.60
C PHE A 567 -8.27 13.08 20.00
N ASN A 568 -7.36 12.18 20.36
CA ASN A 568 -7.29 11.50 21.66
C ASN A 568 -8.52 10.63 22.05
N SER A 569 -9.21 10.02 21.08
CA SER A 569 -10.37 9.15 21.38
C SER A 569 -9.99 7.85 22.12
N GLN A 570 -10.90 7.37 22.98
CA GLN A 570 -10.83 6.05 23.62
C GLN A 570 -12.02 5.19 23.18
N VAL A 571 -11.76 3.97 22.70
CA VAL A 571 -12.80 3.04 22.22
C VAL A 571 -12.66 1.68 22.89
N ASN A 572 -13.77 1.05 23.22
CA ASN A 572 -13.90 -0.39 23.44
C ASN A 572 -14.74 -0.95 22.30
N GLY A 573 -14.21 -1.90 21.51
CA GLY A 573 -15.00 -2.64 20.53
C GLY A 573 -15.97 -3.56 21.26
N GLY A 574 -15.41 -4.39 22.14
CA GLY A 574 -16.16 -5.26 23.03
C GLY A 574 -16.00 -6.70 22.60
N ALA A 575 -16.96 -7.27 21.86
CA ALA A 575 -16.92 -8.70 21.52
C ALA A 575 -17.43 -9.09 20.12
N GLY A 576 -16.68 -8.72 19.07
CA GLY A 576 -16.76 -9.39 17.76
C GLY A 576 -15.56 -9.13 16.86
N THR A 577 -15.77 -9.16 15.55
CA THR A 577 -14.71 -9.07 14.53
C THR A 577 -14.40 -7.61 14.19
N ASP A 578 -14.04 -6.84 15.21
CA ASP A 578 -14.09 -5.38 15.17
C ASP A 578 -13.04 -4.76 14.23
N ARG A 579 -13.47 -3.78 13.43
CA ARG A 579 -12.65 -3.10 12.42
C ARG A 579 -12.55 -1.61 12.71
N TYR A 580 -11.34 -1.20 13.05
CA TYR A 580 -11.00 0.19 13.32
C TYR A 580 -10.38 0.84 12.09
N PHE A 581 -10.84 2.04 11.75
CA PHE A 581 -10.09 2.96 10.89
C PHE A 581 -9.60 4.13 11.74
N ILE A 582 -8.29 4.34 11.81
CA ILE A 582 -7.67 5.43 12.55
C ILE A 582 -7.08 6.40 11.54
N ALA A 583 -7.69 7.58 11.44
CA ALA A 583 -7.21 8.66 10.59
C ALA A 583 -5.84 9.18 11.08
N ASP A 584 -5.12 9.84 10.17
CA ASP A 584 -3.89 10.53 10.54
C ASP A 584 -4.15 11.70 11.52
N GLU A 585 -3.09 12.12 12.20
CA GLU A 585 -3.06 13.23 13.14
C GLU A 585 -3.99 13.13 14.36
N THR A 586 -4.60 11.97 14.62
CA THR A 586 -5.51 11.67 15.75
C THR A 586 -4.89 11.70 17.15
N GLY A 587 -3.56 11.86 17.27
CA GLY A 587 -2.89 12.09 18.56
C GLY A 587 -2.64 10.82 19.36
N ALA A 588 -3.30 10.66 20.50
CA ALA A 588 -3.15 9.51 21.40
C ALA A 588 -4.42 8.66 21.46
N THR A 589 -4.60 7.77 20.48
CA THR A 589 -5.77 6.87 20.38
C THR A 589 -5.61 5.67 21.31
N THR A 590 -6.67 5.33 22.05
CA THR A 590 -6.72 4.13 22.89
C THR A 590 -7.83 3.20 22.41
N LEU A 591 -7.49 1.93 22.16
CA LEU A 591 -8.46 0.86 21.92
C LEU A 591 -8.47 -0.12 23.10
N ILE A 592 -9.60 -0.80 23.31
CA ILE A 592 -9.81 -1.87 24.29
C ILE A 592 -10.46 -3.03 23.54
N GLU A 593 -9.89 -4.21 23.72
CA GLU A 593 -10.13 -5.39 22.89
C GLU A 593 -10.11 -6.66 23.76
N ASP A 594 -11.12 -7.53 23.64
CA ASP A 594 -11.28 -8.67 24.55
C ASP A 594 -10.43 -9.91 24.22
N GLY A 595 -9.93 -10.00 22.98
CA GLY A 595 -9.13 -11.12 22.47
C GLY A 595 -9.88 -12.42 22.21
N LYS A 596 -11.23 -12.45 22.29
CA LYS A 596 -12.05 -13.62 21.92
C LYS A 596 -12.03 -13.83 20.41
N HIS A 597 -12.24 -12.76 19.63
CA HIS A 597 -12.25 -12.77 18.16
C HIS A 597 -11.00 -12.05 17.61
N ALA A 598 -10.96 -11.81 16.30
CA ALA A 598 -9.84 -11.13 15.64
C ALA A 598 -10.28 -9.75 15.15
N SER A 599 -9.49 -8.74 15.47
CA SER A 599 -9.80 -7.33 15.21
C SER A 599 -8.72 -6.69 14.33
N VAL A 600 -9.18 -5.84 13.40
CA VAL A 600 -8.38 -5.26 12.32
C VAL A 600 -8.26 -3.75 12.55
N ILE A 601 -7.02 -3.25 12.61
CA ILE A 601 -6.72 -1.85 12.86
C ILE A 601 -6.06 -1.24 11.62
N GLU A 602 -6.83 -0.48 10.86
CA GLU A 602 -6.38 0.23 9.68
C GLU A 602 -5.90 1.62 10.07
N MET A 603 -4.68 1.97 9.67
CA MET A 603 -3.99 3.19 10.06
C MET A 603 -3.73 4.03 8.81
N ASP A 604 -4.22 5.26 8.77
CA ASP A 604 -4.06 6.18 7.64
C ASP A 604 -2.66 6.85 7.60
N TRP A 605 -1.63 6.09 7.95
CA TRP A 605 -0.22 6.44 7.79
C TRP A 605 0.58 5.28 7.21
N ALA A 606 1.60 5.63 6.42
CA ALA A 606 2.49 4.66 5.78
C ALA A 606 3.41 3.93 6.78
N PHE A 607 3.85 2.73 6.42
CA PHE A 607 4.72 1.84 7.19
C PHE A 607 5.97 2.55 7.78
N GLU A 608 6.61 3.41 6.99
CA GLU A 608 7.84 4.14 7.38
C GLU A 608 7.66 5.12 8.54
N ARG A 609 6.42 5.50 8.88
CA ARG A 609 6.17 6.39 10.03
C ARG A 609 6.20 5.65 11.36
N ILE A 610 6.01 4.33 11.38
CA ILE A 610 6.02 3.53 12.61
C ILE A 610 7.45 3.44 13.16
N GLN A 611 7.66 3.90 14.41
CA GLN A 611 8.97 3.96 15.05
C GLN A 611 9.22 2.79 16.00
N SER A 612 8.22 2.39 16.78
CA SER A 612 8.37 1.29 17.74
C SER A 612 7.04 0.62 18.08
N TRP A 613 7.18 -0.60 18.59
CA TRP A 613 6.12 -1.36 19.26
C TRP A 613 6.67 -1.75 20.63
N HIS A 614 5.91 -1.52 21.70
CA HIS A 614 6.32 -1.92 23.05
C HIS A 614 5.13 -2.29 23.92
N ILE A 615 5.37 -3.12 24.94
CA ILE A 615 4.40 -3.40 25.99
C ILE A 615 4.68 -2.49 27.17
N ASP A 616 3.74 -1.60 27.49
CA ASP A 616 3.78 -0.80 28.72
C ASP A 616 2.69 -1.26 29.69
N GLY A 617 3.10 -1.61 30.91
CA GLY A 617 2.27 -2.37 31.84
C GLY A 617 1.72 -3.64 31.17
N THR A 618 0.42 -3.65 30.88
CA THR A 618 -0.32 -4.72 30.19
C THR A 618 -0.84 -4.34 28.80
N SER A 619 -0.48 -3.17 28.27
CA SER A 619 -0.99 -2.62 27.01
C SER A 619 0.07 -2.71 25.90
N LEU A 620 -0.36 -2.95 24.66
CA LEU A 620 0.50 -2.78 23.48
C LEU A 620 0.45 -1.31 23.04
N VAL A 621 1.61 -0.69 22.84
CA VAL A 621 1.74 0.68 22.37
C VAL A 621 2.52 0.67 21.05
N LEU A 622 1.91 1.24 20.01
CA LEU A 622 2.56 1.63 18.76
C LEU A 622 2.85 3.13 18.79
N VAL A 623 4.03 3.52 18.31
CA VAL A 623 4.45 4.92 18.17
C VAL A 623 4.74 5.22 16.70
N ALA A 624 4.20 6.33 16.19
CA ALA A 624 4.40 6.78 14.81
C ALA A 624 4.69 8.29 14.71
N LEU A 625 5.55 8.68 13.77
CA LEU A 625 5.89 10.09 13.54
C LEU A 625 4.72 10.89 12.97
N ARG A 626 4.74 12.21 13.22
CA ARG A 626 3.85 13.20 12.59
C ARG A 626 4.65 14.39 12.06
N GLY A 627 4.16 15.03 11.01
CA GLY A 627 4.95 16.00 10.21
C GLY A 627 5.76 15.33 9.10
N ILE A 628 6.43 16.13 8.28
CA ILE A 628 7.09 15.69 7.03
C ILE A 628 8.48 15.06 7.30
N ASP A 629 9.13 15.45 8.40
CA ASP A 629 10.42 14.97 8.87
C ASP A 629 10.36 14.44 10.32
N GLY A 630 9.15 14.25 10.88
CA GLY A 630 8.94 13.92 12.30
C GLY A 630 9.07 15.13 13.25
N GLU A 631 8.84 16.34 12.75
CA GLU A 631 8.97 17.60 13.48
C GLU A 631 7.82 17.92 14.44
N LEU A 632 6.73 17.14 14.42
CA LEU A 632 5.58 17.28 15.32
C LEU A 632 5.58 16.15 16.36
N PRO A 633 5.02 16.37 17.57
CA PRO A 633 4.88 15.33 18.59
C PRO A 633 4.23 14.06 18.03
N GLU A 634 4.76 12.91 18.39
CA GLU A 634 4.38 11.60 17.84
C GLU A 634 2.89 11.28 18.04
N THR A 635 2.34 10.50 17.10
CA THR A 635 1.04 9.82 17.23
C THR A 635 1.27 8.51 17.98
N THR A 636 0.38 8.18 18.92
CA THR A 636 0.45 6.94 19.71
C THR A 636 -0.87 6.18 19.64
N LEU A 637 -0.76 4.86 19.53
CA LEU A 637 -1.89 3.94 19.47
C LEU A 637 -1.70 2.88 20.57
N THR A 638 -2.58 2.92 21.57
CA THR A 638 -2.52 2.04 22.74
C THR A 638 -3.66 1.03 22.71
N ILE A 639 -3.36 -0.26 22.58
CA ILE A 639 -4.32 -1.35 22.79
C ILE A 639 -4.20 -1.82 24.25
N ARG A 640 -5.21 -1.52 25.08
CA ARG A 640 -5.22 -1.92 26.50
C ARG A 640 -5.65 -3.37 26.67
N GLY A 641 -5.20 -3.99 27.77
CA GLY A 641 -5.66 -5.33 28.16
C GLY A 641 -5.06 -6.49 27.36
N VAL A 642 -4.11 -6.22 26.47
CA VAL A 642 -3.40 -7.25 25.67
C VAL A 642 -2.77 -8.33 26.55
N TYR A 643 -2.36 -7.98 27.78
CA TYR A 643 -1.93 -8.92 28.83
C TYR A 643 -2.81 -8.84 30.10
N ARG A 644 -2.80 -9.92 30.89
CA ARG A 644 -3.30 -9.97 32.27
C ARG A 644 -2.12 -10.10 33.23
N GLN A 645 -2.07 -9.25 34.25
CA GLN A 645 -1.17 -9.47 35.38
C GLN A 645 -1.70 -10.62 36.25
N ILE A 646 -0.84 -11.59 36.56
CA ILE A 646 -1.08 -12.69 37.51
C ILE A 646 0.21 -12.83 38.31
N ASP A 647 0.16 -12.54 39.62
CA ASP A 647 1.34 -12.37 40.47
C ASP A 647 2.38 -11.43 39.80
N ASP A 648 3.68 -11.73 39.88
CA ASP A 648 4.76 -10.94 39.25
C ASP A 648 4.91 -11.19 37.72
N LYS A 649 3.91 -11.81 37.06
CA LYS A 649 3.96 -12.17 35.63
C LYS A 649 2.81 -11.56 34.83
N ARG A 650 3.07 -11.28 33.56
CA ARG A 650 2.08 -10.86 32.56
C ARG A 650 1.81 -12.03 31.60
N HIS A 651 0.55 -12.43 31.50
CA HIS A 651 0.08 -13.51 30.62
C HIS A 651 -0.67 -12.91 29.43
N LEU A 652 -0.37 -13.35 28.21
CA LEU A 652 -1.01 -12.85 27.00
C LEU A 652 -2.52 -13.17 27.01
N LEU A 653 -3.36 -12.19 26.65
CA LEU A 653 -4.81 -12.34 26.47
C LEU A 653 -5.23 -12.22 25.01
N ASN A 654 -4.69 -11.22 24.30
CA ASN A 654 -5.04 -10.95 22.91
C ASN A 654 -3.80 -11.07 22.01
N ASP A 655 -3.80 -12.06 21.13
CA ASP A 655 -2.80 -12.24 20.08
C ASP A 655 -3.38 -12.07 18.66
N LYS A 656 -4.63 -11.63 18.54
CA LYS A 656 -5.42 -11.68 17.29
C LYS A 656 -5.53 -10.35 16.55
N LEU A 657 -4.80 -9.34 17.02
CA LEU A 657 -4.71 -8.01 16.44
C LEU A 657 -3.94 -8.05 15.10
N VAL A 658 -4.53 -7.49 14.04
CA VAL A 658 -3.87 -7.27 12.74
C VAL A 658 -3.90 -5.79 12.41
N PHE A 659 -2.74 -5.23 12.04
CA PHE A 659 -2.59 -3.80 11.76
C PHE A 659 -2.26 -3.59 10.28
N ASN A 660 -3.06 -2.78 9.59
CA ASN A 660 -2.87 -2.46 8.17
C ASN A 660 -2.44 -1.00 8.02
N THR A 661 -1.44 -0.72 7.19
CA THR A 661 -0.96 0.65 6.91
C THR A 661 -1.63 1.24 5.66
N GLN A 662 -1.55 2.57 5.51
CA GLN A 662 -2.04 3.29 4.33
C GLN A 662 -1.46 2.74 3.02
N ASP A 663 -0.16 2.41 3.03
CA ASP A 663 0.59 1.77 1.93
C ASP A 663 0.45 0.24 1.89
N LYS A 664 -0.61 -0.31 2.51
CA LYS A 664 -1.07 -1.72 2.44
C LYS A 664 -0.17 -2.80 3.06
N TYR A 665 0.82 -2.44 3.88
CA TYR A 665 1.49 -3.47 4.68
C TYR A 665 0.51 -4.01 5.72
N SER A 666 0.49 -5.34 5.90
CA SER A 666 -0.28 -5.99 6.95
C SER A 666 0.67 -6.61 7.97
N LEU A 667 0.47 -6.27 9.24
CA LEU A 667 1.41 -6.47 10.34
C LEU A 667 0.74 -7.18 11.53
N LYS A 668 1.42 -8.15 12.15
CA LYS A 668 1.02 -8.74 13.45
C LYS A 668 2.10 -8.51 14.51
N PRO A 669 1.78 -8.01 15.72
CA PRO A 669 2.76 -7.89 16.80
C PRO A 669 3.24 -9.28 17.27
N ASP A 670 4.55 -9.41 17.51
CA ASP A 670 5.22 -10.64 17.93
C ASP A 670 5.22 -10.74 19.46
N LEU A 671 4.07 -11.15 20.01
CA LEU A 671 3.78 -11.10 21.45
C LEU A 671 4.17 -12.40 22.17
N PRO A 672 5.09 -12.37 23.16
CA PRO A 672 5.39 -13.54 23.98
C PRO A 672 4.20 -13.95 24.85
N GLN A 673 3.97 -15.26 25.01
CA GLN A 673 2.87 -15.80 25.83
C GLN A 673 2.95 -15.40 27.32
N HIS A 674 4.17 -15.19 27.83
CA HIS A 674 4.46 -14.77 29.19
C HIS A 674 5.58 -13.72 29.21
N LEU A 675 5.43 -12.68 30.03
CA LEU A 675 6.49 -11.74 30.39
C LEU A 675 6.69 -11.74 31.90
N ASP A 676 7.94 -11.57 32.35
CA ASP A 676 8.28 -11.38 33.76
C ASP A 676 8.24 -9.89 34.13
N GLY A 677 7.94 -9.60 35.40
CA GLY A 677 7.93 -8.25 35.97
C GLY A 677 6.93 -7.30 35.31
N HIS A 678 7.13 -6.00 35.53
CA HIS A 678 6.28 -4.92 35.02
C HIS A 678 6.98 -3.98 34.02
N ASP A 679 8.28 -4.14 33.80
CA ASP A 679 9.08 -3.23 32.98
C ASP A 679 8.56 -3.13 31.54
N THR A 680 8.69 -1.95 30.95
CA THR A 680 8.33 -1.69 29.54
C THR A 680 9.23 -2.50 28.62
N LEU A 681 8.65 -3.27 27.69
CA LEU A 681 9.39 -4.18 26.81
C LEU A 681 9.15 -3.85 25.34
N THR A 682 10.21 -3.52 24.59
CA THR A 682 10.16 -3.44 23.13
C THR A 682 9.80 -4.81 22.55
N VAL A 683 8.75 -4.86 21.72
CA VAL A 683 8.37 -6.05 20.94
C VAL A 683 8.60 -5.78 19.46
N LYS A 684 8.56 -6.84 18.66
CA LYS A 684 8.62 -6.73 17.20
C LYS A 684 7.23 -6.84 16.58
N ALA A 685 7.13 -6.55 15.29
CA ALA A 685 6.01 -6.98 14.46
C ALA A 685 6.49 -7.80 13.26
N ILE A 686 5.63 -8.70 12.80
CA ILE A 686 5.84 -9.60 11.67
C ILE A 686 5.06 -9.04 10.48
N ILE A 687 5.71 -8.87 9.34
CA ILE A 687 5.06 -8.48 8.09
C ILE A 687 4.38 -9.73 7.53
N LEU A 688 3.05 -9.72 7.51
CA LEU A 688 2.20 -10.77 6.93
C LEU A 688 2.11 -10.61 5.41
N SER A 689 1.91 -9.37 4.95
CA SER A 689 1.98 -8.97 3.55
C SER A 689 2.84 -7.72 3.40
N ILE A 690 3.68 -7.69 2.37
CA ILE A 690 4.30 -6.45 1.89
C ILE A 690 3.19 -5.56 1.32
N GLY A 691 3.34 -4.25 1.51
CA GLY A 691 2.45 -3.25 0.92
C GLY A 691 2.66 -3.00 -0.57
N GLU A 692 2.06 -1.92 -1.07
CA GLU A 692 2.15 -1.54 -2.48
C GLU A 692 3.60 -1.21 -2.87
N PRO A 693 4.13 -1.78 -3.97
CA PRO A 693 5.53 -1.61 -4.35
C PRO A 693 5.79 -0.20 -4.87
N LYS A 694 6.56 0.59 -4.12
CA LYS A 694 7.08 1.91 -4.55
C LYS A 694 7.76 1.81 -5.93
N LYS A 695 7.48 2.79 -6.81
CA LYS A 695 8.10 2.93 -8.14
C LYS A 695 9.62 2.79 -8.04
N SER A 696 10.18 1.74 -8.67
CA SER A 696 11.59 1.37 -8.54
C SER A 696 12.53 2.52 -8.90
N ALA A 697 13.63 2.64 -8.18
CA ALA A 697 14.58 3.72 -8.38
C ALA A 697 15.35 3.53 -9.70
N GLN A 698 15.57 4.62 -10.46
CA GLN A 698 16.38 4.57 -11.67
C GLN A 698 17.86 4.42 -11.31
N LEU A 699 18.53 3.43 -11.89
CA LEU A 699 19.94 3.16 -11.65
C LEU A 699 20.83 4.23 -12.31
N LEU A 700 21.72 4.87 -11.53
CA LEU A 700 22.66 5.86 -12.03
C LEU A 700 24.08 5.30 -12.17
N ILE A 701 24.37 4.80 -13.37
CA ILE A 701 25.69 4.31 -13.81
C ILE A 701 26.55 5.41 -14.45
N VAL A 702 25.94 6.45 -15.04
CA VAL A 702 26.62 7.48 -15.83
C VAL A 702 27.24 8.57 -14.93
N SER A 703 28.44 9.04 -15.30
CA SER A 703 29.18 10.08 -14.56
C SER A 703 28.47 11.43 -14.46
N GLU A 704 27.64 11.79 -15.44
CA GLU A 704 26.80 13.00 -15.43
C GLU A 704 25.43 12.68 -16.02
N TYR A 705 24.37 13.13 -15.35
CA TYR A 705 22.98 12.81 -15.69
C TYR A 705 22.07 14.05 -15.51
N PRO A 706 21.31 14.46 -16.54
CA PRO A 706 20.36 15.56 -16.43
C PRO A 706 19.12 15.11 -15.66
N LEU A 707 18.69 15.90 -14.67
CA LEU A 707 17.56 15.54 -13.82
C LEU A 707 16.23 15.47 -14.58
N SER A 708 15.33 14.57 -14.15
CA SER A 708 13.98 14.46 -14.73
C SER A 708 13.13 15.72 -14.52
N ARG A 709 12.11 15.88 -15.38
CA ARG A 709 11.04 16.89 -15.24
C ARG A 709 9.78 16.35 -14.56
N GLU A 710 9.78 15.09 -14.13
CA GLU A 710 8.69 14.52 -13.34
C GLU A 710 8.56 15.23 -11.98
N LEU A 711 7.34 15.34 -11.46
CA LEU A 711 7.08 15.94 -10.15
C LEU A 711 7.82 15.18 -9.03
N GLU A 712 7.84 13.85 -9.14
CA GLU A 712 8.57 12.96 -8.24
C GLU A 712 9.48 12.05 -9.04
N SER A 713 10.71 11.88 -8.58
CA SER A 713 11.71 11.01 -9.21
C SER A 713 12.52 10.28 -8.15
N SER A 714 12.99 9.08 -8.48
CA SER A 714 13.76 8.22 -7.57
C SER A 714 14.97 7.66 -8.28
N TYR A 715 16.14 7.76 -7.65
CA TYR A 715 17.43 7.38 -8.23
C TYR A 715 18.24 6.52 -7.26
N PHE A 716 18.96 5.52 -7.77
CA PHE A 716 19.83 4.64 -6.97
C PHE A 716 21.30 4.83 -7.35
N ILE A 717 22.15 5.08 -6.35
CA ILE A 717 23.59 5.28 -6.49
C ILE A 717 24.32 4.20 -5.69
N TYR A 718 24.87 3.18 -6.38
CA TYR A 718 25.71 2.15 -5.78
C TYR A 718 27.09 2.67 -5.34
N ARG A 719 27.69 2.02 -4.34
CA ARG A 719 29.13 2.16 -4.05
C ARG A 719 30.00 1.55 -5.16
N ASN A 720 31.31 1.87 -5.18
CA ASN A 720 32.30 1.42 -6.17
C ASN A 720 32.08 1.82 -7.66
N LEU A 721 30.84 2.12 -8.08
CA LEU A 721 30.53 2.73 -9.39
C LEU A 721 31.04 4.19 -9.47
N PRO A 722 31.20 4.77 -10.69
CA PRO A 722 31.67 6.14 -10.89
C PRO A 722 31.05 7.20 -9.97
N SER A 723 31.84 8.23 -9.64
CA SER A 723 31.31 9.48 -9.10
C SER A 723 30.25 10.06 -10.03
N THR A 724 29.14 10.54 -9.47
CA THR A 724 27.91 10.87 -10.19
C THR A 724 27.60 12.35 -10.07
N VAL A 725 27.32 13.02 -11.19
CA VAL A 725 26.87 14.41 -11.25
C VAL A 725 25.40 14.44 -11.66
N LEU A 726 24.53 15.00 -10.82
CA LEU A 726 23.12 15.26 -11.12
C LEU A 726 22.95 16.72 -11.51
N ASP A 727 22.64 17.00 -12.79
CA ASP A 727 22.53 18.34 -13.32
C ASP A 727 21.08 18.85 -13.29
N VAL A 728 20.81 19.85 -12.43
CA VAL A 728 19.50 20.49 -12.32
C VAL A 728 19.32 21.52 -13.43
N GLN A 729 18.78 21.07 -14.58
CA GLN A 729 18.62 21.89 -15.78
C GLN A 729 17.31 22.70 -15.82
N HIS A 730 16.41 22.51 -14.85
CA HIS A 730 15.11 23.16 -14.77
C HIS A 730 14.80 23.62 -13.34
N GLU A 731 14.25 24.83 -13.21
CA GLU A 731 13.78 25.36 -11.93
C GLU A 731 12.39 24.81 -11.62
N SER A 732 12.19 24.31 -10.40
CA SER A 732 10.87 23.88 -9.92
C SER A 732 10.84 23.88 -8.40
N ASP A 733 9.93 24.68 -7.83
CA ASP A 733 9.77 24.79 -6.39
C ASP A 733 8.84 23.69 -5.81
N SER A 734 8.18 22.89 -6.66
CA SER A 734 7.21 21.84 -6.30
C SER A 734 7.69 20.40 -6.53
N SER A 735 8.69 20.16 -7.40
CA SER A 735 9.20 18.81 -7.65
C SER A 735 10.32 18.40 -6.68
N PHE A 736 10.48 17.10 -6.48
CA PHE A 736 11.57 16.54 -5.68
C PHE A 736 12.15 15.24 -6.25
N SER A 737 13.36 14.91 -5.82
CA SER A 737 14.03 13.65 -6.12
C SER A 737 14.50 12.96 -4.84
N THR A 738 14.21 11.66 -4.73
CA THR A 738 14.76 10.79 -3.69
C THR A 738 15.99 10.06 -4.22
N LEU A 739 17.11 10.23 -3.54
CA LEU A 739 18.39 9.60 -3.87
C LEU A 739 18.67 8.48 -2.86
N TYR A 740 18.51 7.24 -3.30
CA TYR A 740 18.86 6.05 -2.55
C TYR A 740 20.36 5.81 -2.68
N LEU A 741 21.07 5.91 -1.56
CA LEU A 741 22.54 5.86 -1.50
C LEU A 741 22.96 4.55 -0.83
N ASP A 742 23.68 3.71 -1.57
CA ASP A 742 24.34 2.51 -1.05
C ASP A 742 25.59 2.89 -0.25
N TYR A 743 25.38 3.61 0.84
CA TYR A 743 26.35 4.01 1.85
C TYR A 743 25.60 4.15 3.17
N ASP A 744 26.24 3.85 4.29
CA ASP A 744 25.66 4.17 5.60
C ASP A 744 25.88 5.67 5.88
N SER A 745 25.03 6.31 6.68
CA SER A 745 25.07 7.76 7.00
C SER A 745 26.44 8.24 7.49
N GLN A 746 27.14 7.40 8.24
CA GLN A 746 28.49 7.64 8.79
C GLN A 746 29.59 7.59 7.72
N GLN A 747 29.33 7.05 6.53
CA GLN A 747 30.29 6.98 5.43
C GLN A 747 30.39 8.27 4.59
N ILE A 748 29.54 9.28 4.86
CA ILE A 748 29.67 10.61 4.27
C ILE A 748 30.82 11.33 4.97
N GLU A 749 31.98 11.40 4.33
CA GLU A 749 33.22 11.98 4.89
C GLU A 749 33.19 13.51 4.86
N ALA A 750 32.74 14.11 3.75
CA ALA A 750 32.65 15.56 3.58
C ALA A 750 31.41 15.96 2.76
N VAL A 751 30.96 17.21 2.95
CA VAL A 751 29.87 17.82 2.19
C VAL A 751 30.30 19.25 1.87
N GLU A 752 30.67 19.47 0.62
CA GLU A 752 31.26 20.71 0.13
C GLU A 752 30.29 21.42 -0.81
N ALA A 753 30.31 22.74 -0.85
CA ALA A 753 29.58 23.52 -1.84
C ALA A 753 30.51 24.45 -2.62
N ASP A 754 30.46 24.35 -3.94
CA ASP A 754 31.12 25.23 -4.90
C ASP A 754 30.12 26.27 -5.41
N TYR A 755 30.51 27.54 -5.44
CA TYR A 755 29.71 28.60 -6.06
C TYR A 755 30.58 29.74 -6.57
N THR A 756 30.05 30.53 -7.50
CA THR A 756 30.62 31.82 -7.90
C THR A 756 29.79 32.94 -7.29
N VAL A 757 30.43 33.82 -6.51
CA VAL A 757 29.80 35.04 -5.97
C VAL A 757 30.41 36.30 -6.58
N SER A 758 29.57 37.27 -6.88
CA SER A 758 29.96 38.61 -7.35
C SER A 758 29.37 39.69 -6.45
N SER A 759 30.10 40.79 -6.25
CA SER A 759 29.66 41.95 -5.46
C SER A 759 29.54 43.16 -6.37
N THR A 760 28.32 43.69 -6.55
CA THR A 760 28.06 44.87 -7.40
C THR A 760 27.66 46.07 -6.55
N ARG A 761 28.30 47.22 -6.75
CA ARG A 761 28.02 48.42 -5.96
C ARG A 761 26.99 49.31 -6.64
N ASN A 762 25.89 49.60 -5.94
CA ASN A 762 24.86 50.52 -6.40
C ASN A 762 24.59 51.59 -5.31
N GLY A 763 25.02 52.82 -5.58
CA GLY A 763 24.93 53.93 -4.64
C GLY A 763 25.73 53.70 -3.35
N ARG A 764 25.02 53.56 -2.22
CA ARG A 764 25.59 53.32 -0.89
C ARG A 764 25.61 51.83 -0.50
N PHE A 765 25.10 50.94 -1.35
CA PHE A 765 24.93 49.53 -1.04
C PHE A 765 25.77 48.65 -1.98
N ASP A 766 26.23 47.52 -1.46
CA ASP A 766 26.94 46.49 -2.19
C ASP A 766 26.05 45.24 -2.22
N TYR A 767 25.79 44.71 -3.42
CA TYR A 767 24.83 43.63 -3.68
C TYR A 767 25.56 42.34 -4.05
N LEU A 768 25.28 41.26 -3.33
CA LEU A 768 25.82 39.94 -3.61
C LEU A 768 24.92 39.13 -4.54
N HIS A 769 25.52 38.55 -5.57
CA HIS A 769 24.86 37.65 -6.52
C HIS A 769 25.65 36.35 -6.68
N TYR A 770 24.98 35.24 -6.41
CA TYR A 770 25.49 33.87 -6.47
C TYR A 770 25.08 33.19 -7.77
N LYS A 771 25.94 32.31 -8.32
CA LYS A 771 25.65 31.46 -9.47
C LYS A 771 26.52 30.21 -9.46
N ASP A 772 26.24 29.28 -10.38
CA ASP A 772 26.94 28.01 -10.54
C ASP A 772 26.99 27.20 -9.21
N VAL A 773 25.90 27.22 -8.42
CA VAL A 773 25.89 26.67 -7.06
C VAL A 773 25.70 25.16 -7.10
N ASN A 774 26.71 24.43 -6.65
CA ASN A 774 26.75 22.97 -6.61
C ASN A 774 27.05 22.50 -5.18
N MET A 775 26.61 21.29 -4.84
CA MET A 775 27.01 20.61 -3.60
C MET A 775 27.57 19.23 -3.93
N THR A 776 28.70 18.87 -3.34
CA THR A 776 29.35 17.57 -3.50
C THR A 776 29.42 16.85 -2.16
N LEU A 777 28.80 15.69 -2.08
CA LEU A 777 29.01 14.72 -1.01
C LEU A 777 30.20 13.84 -1.40
N ARG A 778 31.18 13.68 -0.50
CA ARG A 778 32.33 12.78 -0.68
C ARG A 778 32.27 11.66 0.35
N PHE A 779 32.34 10.41 -0.11
CA PHE A 779 32.25 9.22 0.73
C PHE A 779 33.64 8.68 1.10
N THR A 780 33.72 7.80 2.10
CA THR A 780 34.98 7.23 2.61
C THR A 780 35.85 6.53 1.55
N ASP A 781 35.23 5.96 0.51
CA ASP A 781 35.91 5.32 -0.63
C ASP A 781 36.40 6.33 -1.70
N GLN A 782 36.24 7.63 -1.43
CA GLN A 782 36.53 8.75 -2.33
C GLN A 782 35.62 8.86 -3.57
N LYS A 783 34.49 8.16 -3.59
CA LYS A 783 33.39 8.48 -4.51
C LYS A 783 32.82 9.86 -4.17
N CYS A 784 32.41 10.60 -5.21
CA CYS A 784 31.66 11.85 -5.07
C CYS A 784 30.25 11.74 -5.68
N LEU A 785 29.28 12.37 -5.04
CA LEU A 785 27.96 12.68 -5.60
C LEU A 785 27.79 14.20 -5.64
N THR A 786 27.73 14.79 -6.84
CA THR A 786 27.60 16.23 -7.03
C THR A 786 26.20 16.59 -7.51
N LEU A 787 25.46 17.35 -6.70
CA LEU A 787 24.23 18.04 -7.08
C LEU A 787 24.62 19.36 -7.75
N LYS A 788 24.61 19.37 -9.09
CA LYS A 788 25.05 20.49 -9.94
C LYS A 788 23.86 21.42 -10.24
N ASN A 789 24.10 22.74 -10.23
CA ASN A 789 23.08 23.79 -10.36
C ASN A 789 21.94 23.71 -9.32
N MET A 790 22.16 23.02 -8.19
CA MET A 790 21.13 22.64 -7.22
C MET A 790 20.48 23.80 -6.45
N ALA A 791 21.08 25.00 -6.50
CA ALA A 791 20.58 26.19 -5.84
C ALA A 791 20.84 27.46 -6.67
N ARG A 792 20.07 28.51 -6.39
CA ARG A 792 20.09 29.80 -7.11
C ARG A 792 19.86 30.97 -6.15
N ASN A 793 20.14 32.20 -6.60
CA ASN A 793 19.69 33.39 -5.86
C ASN A 793 18.17 33.33 -5.67
N ARG A 794 17.69 33.70 -4.50
CA ARG A 794 16.25 33.93 -4.29
C ARG A 794 15.77 35.05 -5.25
N PRO A 795 14.65 34.87 -5.98
CA PRO A 795 14.16 35.86 -6.95
C PRO A 795 13.54 37.12 -6.32
N THR A 796 13.45 37.19 -4.99
CA THR A 796 12.98 38.38 -4.27
C THR A 796 14.06 39.47 -4.22
N PRO A 797 13.70 40.76 -4.10
CA PRO A 797 14.65 41.82 -3.74
C PRO A 797 15.48 41.44 -2.51
N GLY A 798 16.79 41.74 -2.54
CA GLY A 798 17.69 41.43 -1.45
C GLY A 798 17.40 42.25 -0.19
N SER A 799 17.58 41.63 0.98
CA SER A 799 17.47 42.30 2.28
C SER A 799 18.84 42.78 2.76
N ASN A 800 18.84 43.69 3.74
CA ASN A 800 20.08 44.09 4.41
C ASN A 800 20.58 42.94 5.30
N VAL A 801 21.73 42.37 4.93
CA VAL A 801 22.38 41.30 5.71
C VAL A 801 23.44 41.86 6.65
N ALA A 802 24.07 42.98 6.31
CA ALA A 802 24.93 43.74 7.22
C ALA A 802 25.28 45.15 6.70
N GLY A 803 24.75 46.21 7.32
CA GLY A 803 25.22 47.59 7.10
C GLY A 803 24.92 48.12 5.70
N SER A 804 25.91 48.12 4.81
CA SER A 804 25.73 48.43 3.37
C SER A 804 25.53 47.18 2.49
N LEU A 805 25.62 45.98 3.05
CA LEU A 805 25.60 44.73 2.30
C LEU A 805 24.16 44.20 2.13
N ILE A 806 23.79 43.93 0.87
CA ILE A 806 22.48 43.45 0.45
C ILE A 806 22.63 42.07 -0.22
N ALA A 807 21.79 41.11 0.16
CA ALA A 807 21.70 39.81 -0.51
C ALA A 807 20.27 39.26 -0.46
N SER A 808 19.84 38.47 -1.46
CA SER A 808 18.55 37.76 -1.40
C SER A 808 18.66 36.35 -0.79
N GLY A 809 19.90 35.87 -0.62
CA GLY A 809 20.22 34.52 -0.14
C GLY A 809 19.96 33.45 -1.19
N LEU A 810 20.27 32.20 -0.84
CA LEU A 810 20.05 31.05 -1.71
C LEU A 810 18.66 30.42 -1.50
N VAL A 811 18.14 29.82 -2.57
CA VAL A 811 17.03 28.85 -2.56
C VAL A 811 17.43 27.64 -3.40
N LEU A 812 16.82 26.49 -3.14
CA LEU A 812 16.99 25.31 -3.98
C LEU A 812 16.45 25.58 -5.40
N THR A 813 17.06 24.97 -6.41
CA THR A 813 16.54 24.94 -7.79
C THR A 813 15.57 23.77 -7.98
N HIS A 814 15.79 22.69 -7.22
CA HIS A 814 14.97 21.48 -7.11
C HIS A 814 15.21 20.83 -5.73
N ARG A 815 14.23 20.12 -5.17
CA ARG A 815 14.33 19.54 -3.82
C ARG A 815 14.94 18.13 -3.84
N PHE A 816 15.83 17.83 -2.90
CA PHE A 816 16.44 16.51 -2.77
C PHE A 816 16.21 15.90 -1.38
N LEU A 817 15.82 14.64 -1.36
CA LEU A 817 15.84 13.76 -0.20
C LEU A 817 16.94 12.71 -0.43
N LEU A 818 17.73 12.42 0.58
CA LEU A 818 18.68 11.30 0.60
C LEU A 818 18.12 10.20 1.49
N VAL A 819 18.25 8.94 1.08
CA VAL A 819 17.96 7.76 1.92
C VAL A 819 19.20 6.88 1.91
N MET A 820 19.81 6.72 3.07
CA MET A 820 21.03 5.95 3.27
C MET A 820 20.73 4.46 3.50
N ARG A 821 21.73 3.59 3.35
CA ARG A 821 21.58 2.14 3.52
C ARG A 821 21.24 1.73 4.95
N ASP A 822 21.70 2.48 5.94
CA ASP A 822 21.34 2.30 7.36
C ASP A 822 19.92 2.81 7.69
N GLY A 823 19.19 3.40 6.73
CA GLY A 823 17.81 3.88 6.89
C GLY A 823 17.67 5.34 7.34
N THR A 824 18.77 5.97 7.74
CA THR A 824 18.82 7.42 7.98
C THR A 824 18.46 8.18 6.69
N SER A 825 17.69 9.27 6.82
CA SER A 825 17.34 10.13 5.68
C SER A 825 17.73 11.58 5.95
N PHE A 826 18.15 12.29 4.89
CA PHE A 826 18.49 13.71 4.97
C PHE A 826 17.67 14.52 3.96
N ARG A 827 17.09 15.64 4.40
CA ARG A 827 16.62 16.69 3.52
C ARG A 827 17.80 17.60 3.15
N VAL A 828 18.05 17.78 1.86
CA VAL A 828 19.07 18.72 1.40
C VAL A 828 18.52 20.15 1.43
N GLN A 829 19.28 21.06 2.04
CA GLN A 829 19.01 22.51 2.09
C GLN A 829 20.06 23.29 1.27
N PRO A 830 19.86 24.60 0.99
CA PRO A 830 20.88 25.41 0.35
C PRO A 830 22.21 25.46 1.16
N PRO A 831 23.36 25.66 0.50
CA PRO A 831 24.65 25.84 1.17
C PRO A 831 24.67 27.01 2.16
N LEU A 832 25.20 26.79 3.37
CA LEU A 832 25.49 27.84 4.33
C LEU A 832 26.83 28.52 3.97
N HIS A 833 26.84 29.85 3.97
CA HIS A 833 27.95 30.67 3.49
C HIS A 833 28.02 32.02 4.24
N SER A 834 29.16 32.70 4.15
CA SER A 834 29.43 33.97 4.85
C SER A 834 29.35 35.15 3.88
N TYR A 835 28.23 35.88 3.89
CA TYR A 835 28.07 37.12 3.13
C TYR A 835 29.25 38.10 3.31
N PHE A 836 29.83 38.18 4.51
CA PHE A 836 30.97 39.05 4.79
C PHE A 836 32.24 38.62 4.03
N ASP A 837 32.53 37.32 3.99
CA ASP A 837 33.77 36.81 3.39
C ASP A 837 33.62 36.61 1.88
N ASP A 838 32.39 36.44 1.40
CA ASP A 838 32.00 36.60 0.00
C ASP A 838 32.21 38.03 -0.49
N HIS A 839 31.73 39.03 0.25
CA HIS A 839 31.93 40.44 -0.09
C HIS A 839 33.41 40.87 -0.04
N ARG A 840 34.16 40.43 0.98
CA ARG A 840 35.60 40.72 1.13
C ARG A 840 36.45 40.15 -0.01
N GLN A 841 36.07 38.98 -0.54
CA GLN A 841 36.83 38.26 -1.56
C GLN A 841 35.88 37.61 -2.60
N PRO A 842 35.25 38.39 -3.50
CA PRO A 842 34.36 37.84 -4.51
C PRO A 842 35.11 36.98 -5.54
N GLY A 843 34.42 36.04 -6.17
CA GLY A 843 34.99 35.06 -7.09
C GLY A 843 34.39 33.68 -6.90
N ARG A 844 35.14 32.63 -7.28
CA ARG A 844 34.78 31.24 -6.95
C ARG A 844 35.09 30.95 -5.48
N LYS A 845 34.18 30.26 -4.82
CA LYS A 845 34.27 29.78 -3.44
C LYS A 845 34.04 28.27 -3.38
N THR A 846 34.64 27.64 -2.39
CA THR A 846 34.35 26.27 -1.97
C THR A 846 34.26 26.27 -0.44
N VAL A 847 33.18 25.74 0.14
CA VAL A 847 32.92 25.76 1.60
C VAL A 847 32.45 24.39 2.10
N GLN A 848 32.81 24.02 3.34
CA GLN A 848 32.22 22.87 4.02
C GLN A 848 30.82 23.23 4.54
N THR A 849 29.81 22.43 4.22
CA THR A 849 28.40 22.73 4.50
C THR A 849 27.59 21.49 4.92
N ARG A 850 28.16 20.61 5.76
CA ARG A 850 27.47 19.40 6.30
C ARG A 850 26.12 19.71 6.95
N GLN A 851 25.96 20.90 7.53
CA GLN A 851 24.70 21.42 8.08
C GLN A 851 23.57 21.59 7.04
N SER A 852 23.87 21.60 5.75
CA SER A 852 22.87 21.56 4.68
C SER A 852 22.26 20.18 4.44
N LEU A 853 22.77 19.13 5.10
CA LEU A 853 22.07 17.85 5.23
C LEU A 853 21.34 17.86 6.57
N VAL A 854 20.04 18.14 6.55
CA VAL A 854 19.19 18.10 7.75
C VAL A 854 18.64 16.69 7.89
N GLU A 855 19.02 16.01 8.96
CA GLU A 855 18.55 14.67 9.28
C GLU A 855 17.03 14.69 9.55
N ARG A 856 16.34 13.67 9.03
CA ARG A 856 14.90 13.48 9.19
C ARG A 856 14.69 12.39 10.23
N VAL A 857 13.75 12.58 11.16
CA VAL A 857 13.52 11.63 12.23
C VAL A 857 12.99 10.32 11.65
N GLY A 858 13.47 9.19 12.17
CA GLY A 858 13.01 7.85 11.83
C GLY A 858 13.78 7.14 10.72
N HIS A 859 13.20 6.04 10.26
CA HIS A 859 13.90 5.01 9.49
C HIS A 859 13.18 4.74 8.16
N TYR A 860 13.82 5.10 7.05
CA TYR A 860 13.24 5.11 5.72
C TYR A 860 13.76 3.94 4.86
N LEU A 861 12.87 3.30 4.09
CA LEU A 861 13.22 2.09 3.33
C LEU A 861 13.96 2.44 2.03
N MET A 862 15.02 1.70 1.72
CA MET A 862 15.63 1.73 0.40
C MET A 862 14.71 1.07 -0.63
N THR A 863 14.32 1.84 -1.65
CA THR A 863 13.70 1.26 -2.85
C THR A 863 14.82 0.71 -3.74
N GLN A 864 14.73 -0.57 -4.10
CA GLN A 864 15.70 -1.21 -5.00
C GLN A 864 15.71 -0.58 -6.40
N PRO A 865 16.84 -0.66 -7.13
CA PRO A 865 16.89 -0.21 -8.51
C PRO A 865 15.94 -1.02 -9.40
N ALA A 866 15.41 -0.38 -10.44
CA ALA A 866 14.66 -1.05 -11.48
C ALA A 866 15.46 -2.23 -12.06
N SER A 867 14.78 -3.35 -12.32
CA SER A 867 15.35 -4.51 -13.02
C SER A 867 14.73 -4.63 -14.40
N HIS A 868 15.53 -5.01 -15.40
CA HIS A 868 15.02 -5.43 -16.70
C HIS A 868 14.33 -6.79 -16.58
N SER A 869 13.39 -7.09 -17.49
CA SER A 869 12.77 -8.41 -17.59
C SER A 869 13.82 -9.50 -17.75
N ALA A 870 13.62 -10.66 -17.11
CA ALA A 870 14.56 -11.77 -17.15
C ALA A 870 14.80 -12.27 -18.59
N MET A 871 16.05 -12.29 -19.01
CA MET A 871 16.46 -12.96 -20.24
C MET A 871 16.73 -14.44 -19.91
N VAL A 872 15.74 -15.28 -20.21
CA VAL A 872 15.86 -16.73 -20.11
C VAL A 872 16.83 -17.23 -21.18
N LEU A 873 17.90 -17.91 -20.74
CA LEU A 873 18.91 -18.52 -21.61
C LEU A 873 18.44 -19.90 -22.10
N LYS A 874 19.17 -20.53 -23.02
CA LYS A 874 18.84 -21.85 -23.55
C LYS A 874 19.38 -22.98 -22.65
N PRO A 875 18.78 -24.18 -22.66
CA PRO A 875 19.27 -25.38 -21.93
C PRO A 875 20.50 -26.03 -22.59
N GLN A 876 21.44 -25.22 -23.08
CA GLN A 876 22.70 -25.66 -23.70
C GLN A 876 23.80 -24.63 -23.43
N ALA A 877 25.06 -25.00 -23.69
CA ALA A 877 26.16 -24.05 -23.52
C ALA A 877 26.03 -22.83 -24.45
N GLN A 878 26.24 -21.62 -23.91
CA GLN A 878 26.17 -20.38 -24.68
C GLN A 878 27.22 -19.36 -24.21
N ARG A 879 27.69 -18.54 -25.16
CA ARG A 879 28.34 -17.27 -24.87
C ARG A 879 27.32 -16.13 -24.83
N VAL A 880 27.38 -15.28 -23.81
CA VAL A 880 26.56 -14.08 -23.66
C VAL A 880 27.47 -12.87 -23.54
N ASN A 881 27.32 -11.86 -24.41
CA ASN A 881 28.01 -10.58 -24.27
C ASN A 881 27.01 -9.56 -23.72
N ILE A 882 27.43 -8.69 -22.78
CA ILE A 882 26.58 -7.63 -22.23
C ILE A 882 27.11 -6.28 -22.73
N ASP A 883 26.42 -5.70 -23.71
CA ASP A 883 26.85 -4.48 -24.39
C ASP A 883 26.86 -3.26 -23.46
N ALA A 884 27.79 -2.33 -23.71
CA ALA A 884 27.99 -1.10 -22.93
C ALA A 884 26.93 -0.01 -23.19
N ALA A 885 25.71 -0.41 -23.54
CA ALA A 885 24.58 0.52 -23.61
C ALA A 885 24.27 1.07 -22.21
N VAL A 886 23.77 2.31 -22.13
CA VAL A 886 23.45 2.97 -20.86
C VAL A 886 22.35 2.19 -20.14
N GLN A 887 22.72 1.41 -19.14
CA GLN A 887 21.81 0.53 -18.42
C GLN A 887 20.86 1.38 -17.56
N ALA A 888 19.55 1.22 -17.77
CA ALA A 888 18.52 1.92 -17.00
C ALA A 888 18.16 1.17 -15.70
N GLY A 889 18.58 -0.10 -15.58
CA GLY A 889 18.34 -0.99 -14.46
C GLY A 889 19.24 -2.21 -14.47
N VAL A 890 19.03 -3.11 -13.53
CA VAL A 890 19.76 -4.39 -13.38
C VAL A 890 19.41 -5.34 -14.53
N TYR A 891 20.40 -5.91 -15.21
CA TYR A 891 20.20 -6.99 -16.17
C TYR A 891 19.96 -8.31 -15.44
N VAL A 892 18.88 -9.03 -15.76
CA VAL A 892 18.56 -10.33 -15.13
C VAL A 892 18.76 -11.45 -16.15
N LEU A 893 19.62 -12.43 -15.85
CA LEU A 893 19.83 -13.62 -16.66
C LEU A 893 19.28 -14.86 -15.94
N GLU A 894 18.39 -15.61 -16.60
CA GLU A 894 17.83 -16.85 -16.04
C GLU A 894 18.40 -18.09 -16.73
N GLY A 895 19.07 -18.93 -15.96
CA GLY A 895 19.73 -20.14 -16.41
C GLY A 895 18.83 -21.37 -16.46
N GLN A 896 19.21 -22.33 -17.30
CA GLN A 896 18.50 -23.58 -17.58
C GLN A 896 19.43 -24.79 -17.37
N ALA A 897 20.10 -24.88 -16.21
CA ALA A 897 21.05 -25.94 -15.84
C ALA A 897 22.26 -26.16 -16.78
N ALA A 898 22.56 -25.19 -17.65
CA ALA A 898 23.72 -25.25 -18.57
C ALA A 898 24.89 -24.36 -18.11
N THR A 899 26.00 -24.42 -18.83
CA THR A 899 27.19 -23.57 -18.62
C THR A 899 27.16 -22.35 -19.55
N TYR A 900 27.34 -21.14 -19.01
CA TYR A 900 27.31 -19.90 -19.77
C TYR A 900 28.59 -19.08 -19.60
N ASP A 901 29.20 -18.71 -20.72
CA ASP A 901 30.37 -17.82 -20.78
C ASP A 901 29.90 -16.36 -20.92
N ILE A 902 29.90 -15.63 -19.81
CA ILE A 902 29.41 -14.26 -19.72
C ILE A 902 30.57 -13.27 -19.90
N TYR A 903 30.42 -12.34 -20.84
CA TYR A 903 31.35 -11.26 -21.14
C TYR A 903 30.70 -9.91 -20.77
N PRO A 904 30.72 -9.50 -19.48
CA PRO A 904 30.17 -8.22 -19.03
C PRO A 904 31.02 -7.04 -19.50
N THR A 905 30.42 -5.85 -19.60
CA THR A 905 31.17 -4.59 -19.76
C THR A 905 31.34 -3.88 -18.42
N VAL A 906 32.24 -2.89 -18.33
CA VAL A 906 32.40 -2.10 -17.09
C VAL A 906 31.11 -1.36 -16.75
N ASP A 907 30.87 -1.14 -15.46
CA ASP A 907 29.67 -0.49 -14.91
C ASP A 907 28.36 -1.26 -15.16
N THR A 908 28.46 -2.56 -15.46
CA THR A 908 27.33 -3.50 -15.55
C THR A 908 26.87 -3.98 -14.19
N ILE A 909 25.55 -4.05 -13.96
CA ILE A 909 24.94 -4.81 -12.85
C ILE A 909 24.12 -5.97 -13.40
N LEU A 910 24.50 -7.19 -13.02
CA LEU A 910 23.85 -8.44 -13.40
C LEU A 910 23.19 -9.10 -12.18
N ARG A 911 22.01 -9.70 -12.36
CA ARG A 911 21.46 -10.73 -11.48
C ARG A 911 21.54 -12.07 -12.20
N LEU A 912 22.11 -13.08 -11.54
CA LEU A 912 22.24 -14.43 -12.08
C LEU A 912 21.42 -15.40 -11.21
N SER A 913 20.62 -16.25 -11.85
CA SER A 913 19.80 -17.26 -11.18
C SER A 913 19.39 -18.37 -12.14
N THR A 914 19.36 -19.62 -11.70
CA THR A 914 18.70 -20.72 -12.39
C THR A 914 17.23 -20.75 -12.00
N SER A 915 16.34 -21.09 -12.93
CA SER A 915 14.93 -21.29 -12.60
C SER A 915 14.79 -22.33 -11.49
N ALA A 916 14.16 -22.00 -10.36
CA ALA A 916 14.20 -22.84 -9.16
C ALA A 916 13.60 -24.25 -9.38
N ALA A 917 12.64 -24.38 -10.30
CA ALA A 917 12.08 -25.66 -10.73
C ALA A 917 13.11 -26.55 -11.46
N ILE A 918 13.98 -25.94 -12.27
CA ILE A 918 15.05 -26.60 -13.03
C ILE A 918 16.24 -26.90 -12.11
N ALA A 919 16.62 -25.94 -11.27
CA ALA A 919 17.69 -26.07 -10.29
C ALA A 919 17.46 -27.27 -9.35
N ASN A 920 16.21 -27.52 -8.98
CA ASN A 920 15.75 -28.66 -8.17
C ASN A 920 15.59 -29.99 -8.91
N ALA A 921 15.64 -30.00 -10.25
CA ALA A 921 15.34 -31.17 -11.10
C ALA A 921 16.54 -31.68 -11.90
N ILE A 922 17.47 -30.78 -12.26
CA ILE A 922 18.64 -31.04 -13.12
C ILE A 922 19.92 -30.53 -12.46
N GLY A 923 19.87 -29.38 -11.78
CA GLY A 923 21.00 -28.71 -11.12
C GLY A 923 21.08 -27.23 -11.48
N THR A 924 21.92 -26.46 -10.79
CA THR A 924 22.16 -25.05 -11.11
C THR A 924 23.05 -24.85 -12.32
N SER A 925 22.94 -23.68 -12.92
CA SER A 925 23.82 -23.26 -14.00
C SER A 925 25.22 -22.92 -13.52
N THR A 926 26.17 -23.07 -14.45
CA THR A 926 27.57 -22.67 -14.25
C THR A 926 27.82 -21.37 -14.99
N TRP A 927 28.26 -20.33 -14.28
CA TRP A 927 28.45 -18.99 -14.82
C TRP A 927 29.93 -18.65 -14.86
N ASN A 928 30.53 -18.74 -16.06
CA ASN A 928 31.91 -18.38 -16.33
C ASN A 928 31.98 -16.89 -16.68
N ILE A 929 32.45 -16.05 -15.76
CA ILE A 929 32.57 -14.60 -15.98
C ILE A 929 33.96 -14.27 -16.53
N HIS A 930 34.01 -13.81 -17.78
CA HIS A 930 35.24 -13.47 -18.48
C HIS A 930 35.57 -11.98 -18.36
N THR A 931 36.85 -11.64 -18.21
CA THR A 931 37.34 -10.25 -18.03
C THR A 931 38.54 -9.90 -18.91
N GLN A 932 38.94 -10.80 -19.81
CA GLN A 932 40.08 -10.65 -20.72
C GLN A 932 39.90 -9.54 -21.76
N HIS A 933 38.66 -9.14 -22.05
CA HIS A 933 38.30 -8.09 -23.00
C HIS A 933 38.15 -6.69 -22.37
N LEU A 934 38.29 -6.57 -21.04
CA LEU A 934 38.16 -5.29 -20.35
C LEU A 934 39.40 -4.41 -20.52
N SER A 935 39.21 -3.12 -20.73
CA SER A 935 40.29 -2.14 -20.98
C SER A 935 41.15 -1.83 -19.74
N LYS A 936 40.71 -2.24 -18.55
CA LYS A 936 41.51 -2.27 -17.33
C LYS A 936 41.65 -3.73 -16.89
N PRO A 937 42.87 -4.22 -16.58
CA PRO A 937 43.08 -5.60 -16.20
C PRO A 937 42.43 -5.92 -14.85
N ILE A 938 41.79 -7.08 -14.78
CA ILE A 938 41.19 -7.64 -13.56
C ILE A 938 42.09 -8.76 -13.01
N SER A 939 42.22 -8.77 -11.69
CA SER A 939 43.16 -9.55 -10.86
C SER A 939 42.54 -9.77 -9.47
N ARG A 940 43.17 -10.55 -8.58
CA ARG A 940 42.53 -11.07 -7.35
C ARG A 940 42.00 -9.99 -6.40
N GLU A 941 42.68 -8.86 -6.30
CA GLU A 941 42.33 -7.70 -5.48
C GLU A 941 41.07 -6.94 -5.96
N HIS A 942 40.69 -7.17 -7.22
CA HIS A 942 39.48 -6.67 -7.85
C HIS A 942 38.26 -7.59 -7.68
N ILE A 943 38.46 -8.86 -7.26
CA ILE A 943 37.37 -9.83 -7.06
C ILE A 943 37.04 -9.89 -5.57
N ARG A 944 35.81 -9.54 -5.18
CA ARG A 944 35.35 -9.48 -3.79
C ARG A 944 33.94 -10.02 -3.68
N LEU A 945 33.69 -10.85 -2.68
CA LEU A 945 32.35 -11.30 -2.32
C LEU A 945 31.99 -10.70 -0.95
N SER A 946 30.78 -10.16 -0.84
CA SER A 946 30.13 -9.77 0.41
C SER A 946 28.70 -10.24 0.30
N ASP A 947 28.23 -11.06 1.25
CA ASP A 947 26.88 -11.61 1.20
C ASP A 947 26.67 -12.33 -0.16
N ALA A 948 25.60 -12.02 -0.90
CA ALA A 948 25.39 -12.47 -2.28
C ALA A 948 25.83 -11.46 -3.36
N GLN A 949 26.67 -10.47 -3.01
CA GLN A 949 27.19 -9.47 -3.95
C GLN A 949 28.63 -9.78 -4.34
N LEU A 950 28.80 -10.29 -5.56
CA LEU A 950 30.11 -10.56 -6.18
C LEU A 950 30.53 -9.34 -7.02
N TRP A 951 31.53 -8.62 -6.53
CA TRP A 951 32.15 -7.48 -7.18
C TRP A 951 33.37 -7.92 -7.99
N ILE A 952 33.45 -7.47 -9.25
CA ILE A 952 34.54 -7.76 -10.19
C ILE A 952 35.02 -6.42 -10.76
N GLY A 953 35.85 -5.71 -10.00
CA GLY A 953 36.32 -4.36 -10.32
C GLY A 953 35.18 -3.32 -10.29
N ARG A 954 34.59 -3.06 -11.45
CA ARG A 954 33.43 -2.17 -11.66
C ARG A 954 32.22 -2.88 -12.27
N ILE A 955 32.15 -4.20 -12.11
CA ILE A 955 30.98 -5.04 -12.41
C ILE A 955 30.43 -5.54 -11.08
N LEU A 956 29.11 -5.50 -10.92
CA LEU A 956 28.40 -6.11 -9.79
C LEU A 956 27.56 -7.29 -10.28
N ILE A 957 27.70 -8.43 -9.62
CA ILE A 957 26.89 -9.62 -9.81
C ILE A 957 26.10 -9.88 -8.52
N LEU A 958 24.78 -9.81 -8.63
CA LEU A 958 23.81 -10.15 -7.59
C LEU A 958 23.46 -11.63 -7.73
N LEU A 959 23.79 -12.42 -6.71
CA LEU A 959 23.49 -13.84 -6.61
C LEU A 959 22.20 -14.06 -5.78
N PRO A 960 21.60 -15.26 -5.79
CA PRO A 960 20.45 -15.58 -4.93
C PRO A 960 20.84 -15.52 -3.44
N ASN A 961 20.19 -14.67 -2.63
CA ASN A 961 20.63 -14.36 -1.26
C ASN A 961 19.69 -14.87 -0.16
N ASP A 962 19.42 -16.17 -0.17
CA ASP A 962 18.30 -16.74 0.59
C ASP A 962 18.71 -17.83 1.57
N GLU A 963 19.39 -17.42 2.66
CA GLU A 963 19.81 -18.27 3.80
C GLU A 963 18.67 -19.07 4.47
N ALA A 964 17.41 -18.84 4.07
CA ALA A 964 16.21 -19.46 4.62
C ALA A 964 15.58 -20.52 3.70
N THR A 965 16.10 -20.73 2.48
CA THR A 965 15.65 -21.81 1.59
C THR A 965 16.83 -22.71 1.20
N ASP A 966 16.56 -24.02 1.03
CA ASP A 966 17.48 -24.97 0.40
C ASP A 966 17.56 -24.73 -1.14
N ALA A 967 17.57 -23.47 -1.57
CA ALA A 967 17.77 -23.08 -2.95
C ALA A 967 19.22 -23.42 -3.34
N PRO A 968 19.45 -24.34 -4.29
CA PRO A 968 20.81 -24.72 -4.67
C PRO A 968 21.55 -23.49 -5.23
N MET A 969 22.82 -23.33 -4.85
CA MET A 969 23.60 -22.15 -5.21
C MET A 969 24.16 -22.22 -6.65
N GLU A 970 24.30 -21.05 -7.26
CA GLU A 970 24.85 -20.89 -8.61
C GLU A 970 26.35 -21.19 -8.63
N THR A 971 26.81 -22.02 -9.58
CA THR A 971 28.25 -22.32 -9.71
C THR A 971 28.94 -21.17 -10.46
N VAL A 972 29.44 -20.16 -9.74
CA VAL A 972 30.07 -18.99 -10.36
C VAL A 972 31.60 -19.11 -10.39
N ARG A 973 32.20 -18.74 -11.52
CA ARG A 973 33.65 -18.77 -11.76
C ARG A 973 34.10 -17.49 -12.44
N VAL A 974 35.18 -16.87 -11.98
CA VAL A 974 35.70 -15.61 -12.52
C VAL A 974 37.06 -15.83 -13.16
N PHE A 975 37.16 -15.58 -14.46
CA PHE A 975 38.42 -15.59 -15.20
C PHE A 975 39.01 -14.19 -15.25
N THR A 976 40.16 -14.01 -14.60
CA THR A 976 40.95 -12.76 -14.62
C THR A 976 41.46 -12.41 -16.02
N SER A 977 41.95 -11.18 -16.24
CA SER A 977 42.49 -10.79 -17.54
C SER A 977 43.77 -11.56 -17.91
N ALA A 978 44.48 -12.13 -16.93
CA ALA A 978 45.57 -13.08 -17.14
C ALA A 978 45.08 -14.53 -17.42
N GLY A 979 43.78 -14.79 -17.33
CA GLY A 979 43.15 -16.08 -17.61
C GLY A 979 43.18 -17.11 -16.47
N HIS A 980 43.59 -16.70 -15.26
CA HIS A 980 43.47 -17.53 -14.03
C HIS A 980 42.01 -17.56 -13.58
N ARG A 981 41.53 -18.71 -13.10
CA ARG A 981 40.15 -18.95 -12.66
C ARG A 981 40.07 -18.90 -11.13
N TYR A 982 39.15 -18.08 -10.65
CA TYR A 982 38.74 -18.03 -9.25
C TYR A 982 37.33 -18.58 -9.13
N ASP A 983 37.16 -19.60 -8.31
CA ASP A 983 35.85 -20.20 -8.06
C ASP A 983 35.24 -19.54 -6.81
N ILE A 984 33.92 -19.42 -6.83
CA ILE A 984 33.13 -18.67 -5.85
C ILE A 984 32.30 -19.66 -5.03
N GLN A 985 32.44 -19.62 -3.70
CA GLN A 985 31.65 -20.39 -2.74
C GLN A 985 30.90 -19.40 -1.85
N GLN A 986 29.60 -19.25 -2.11
CA GLN A 986 28.79 -18.22 -1.47
C GLN A 986 28.42 -18.59 -0.03
N GLU A 987 28.27 -19.88 0.27
CA GLU A 987 28.03 -20.43 1.63
C GLU A 987 29.08 -19.99 2.64
N PHE A 988 30.32 -19.76 2.17
CA PHE A 988 31.49 -19.45 2.99
C PHE A 988 32.06 -18.05 2.72
N ALA A 989 31.34 -17.22 1.94
CA ALA A 989 31.81 -15.93 1.41
C ALA A 989 33.21 -16.00 0.76
N LEU A 990 33.55 -17.15 0.15
CA LEU A 990 34.90 -17.51 -0.23
C LEU A 990 35.16 -17.32 -1.74
N VAL A 991 36.32 -16.74 -2.06
CA VAL A 991 36.82 -16.57 -3.43
C VAL A 991 38.23 -17.14 -3.49
N TYR A 992 38.38 -18.31 -4.11
CA TYR A 992 39.62 -19.09 -4.08
C TYR A 992 40.21 -19.35 -5.48
N LEU A 993 41.53 -19.38 -5.58
CA LEU A 993 42.25 -19.71 -6.81
C LEU A 993 42.09 -21.20 -7.12
N ALA A 994 41.42 -21.52 -8.23
CA ALA A 994 41.19 -22.89 -8.67
C ALA A 994 42.08 -23.28 -9.88
N GLU A 995 42.48 -22.30 -10.70
CA GLU A 995 43.23 -22.57 -11.93
C GLU A 995 44.19 -21.43 -12.31
N ILE A 996 45.41 -21.76 -12.72
CA ILE A 996 46.39 -20.79 -13.24
C ILE A 996 46.68 -21.08 -14.70
N ASN A 997 46.35 -20.12 -15.58
CA ASN A 997 46.87 -20.06 -16.94
C ASN A 997 48.40 -19.85 -16.94
N ALA A 998 49.15 -20.89 -17.35
CA ALA A 998 50.60 -20.84 -17.44
C ALA A 998 51.12 -19.90 -18.55
N HIS A 999 50.34 -19.65 -19.61
CA HIS A 999 50.74 -18.73 -20.70
C HIS A 999 50.85 -17.27 -20.28
N ALA A 1000 50.38 -16.90 -19.09
CA ALA A 1000 50.59 -15.57 -18.52
C ALA A 1000 52.03 -15.33 -18.00
N TYR A 1001 52.89 -16.35 -18.02
CA TYR A 1001 54.23 -16.33 -17.41
C TYR A 1001 55.33 -16.72 -18.39
N SER A 1002 56.54 -16.19 -18.16
CA SER A 1002 57.72 -16.47 -18.97
C SER A 1002 58.44 -17.78 -18.64
N SER A 1003 58.21 -18.34 -17.45
CA SER A 1003 58.78 -19.63 -17.02
C SER A 1003 58.00 -20.28 -15.88
N VAL A 1004 58.30 -21.55 -15.58
CA VAL A 1004 57.68 -22.32 -14.48
C VAL A 1004 57.97 -21.68 -13.12
N GLU A 1005 59.16 -21.10 -12.94
CA GLU A 1005 59.59 -20.38 -11.73
C GLU A 1005 58.72 -19.13 -11.50
N ALA A 1006 58.29 -18.47 -12.57
CA ALA A 1006 57.39 -17.31 -12.48
C ALA A 1006 55.96 -17.72 -12.08
N VAL A 1007 55.47 -18.87 -12.56
CA VAL A 1007 54.21 -19.48 -12.06
C VAL A 1007 54.33 -19.78 -10.56
N GLN A 1008 55.41 -20.47 -10.15
CA GLN A 1008 55.66 -20.83 -8.76
C GLN A 1008 55.83 -19.61 -7.84
N LEU A 1009 56.44 -18.53 -8.34
CA LEU A 1009 56.56 -17.26 -7.64
C LEU A 1009 55.20 -16.59 -7.45
N HIS A 1010 54.32 -16.60 -8.47
CA HIS A 1010 52.96 -16.09 -8.32
C HIS A 1010 52.17 -16.86 -7.25
N ILE A 1011 52.23 -18.20 -7.27
CA ILE A 1011 51.57 -19.04 -6.24
C ILE A 1011 52.09 -18.68 -4.85
N ARG A 1012 53.41 -18.53 -4.70
CA ARG A 1012 54.05 -18.15 -3.42
C ARG A 1012 53.58 -16.77 -2.94
N LEU A 1013 53.50 -15.78 -3.83
CA LEU A 1013 53.01 -14.43 -3.52
C LEU A 1013 51.52 -14.44 -3.15
N HIS A 1014 50.71 -15.22 -3.86
CA HIS A 1014 49.28 -15.41 -3.56
C HIS A 1014 49.06 -16.02 -2.18
N HIS A 1015 49.85 -17.04 -1.82
CA HIS A 1015 49.85 -17.65 -0.48
C HIS A 1015 50.33 -16.65 0.60
N GLN A 1016 51.39 -15.88 0.33
CA GLN A 1016 51.87 -14.82 1.24
C GLN A 1016 50.88 -13.67 1.44
N GLY A 1017 49.97 -13.43 0.49
CA GLY A 1017 48.83 -12.50 0.62
C GLY A 1017 47.66 -13.05 1.45
N ASN A 1018 47.78 -14.26 2.02
CA ASN A 1018 46.69 -15.00 2.68
C ASN A 1018 45.44 -15.17 1.79
N HIS A 1019 45.61 -15.22 0.46
CA HIS A 1019 44.49 -15.42 -0.46
C HIS A 1019 44.19 -16.92 -0.62
N PRO A 1020 42.92 -17.36 -0.43
CA PRO A 1020 42.53 -18.77 -0.54
C PRO A 1020 42.83 -19.39 -1.91
N MET A 1021 43.27 -20.64 -1.93
CA MET A 1021 43.47 -21.44 -3.14
C MET A 1021 42.99 -22.88 -2.89
N ALA A 1022 42.69 -23.62 -3.95
CA ALA A 1022 42.33 -25.03 -3.83
C ALA A 1022 43.53 -25.87 -3.34
N ASP A 1023 43.25 -27.00 -2.68
CA ASP A 1023 44.27 -27.99 -2.30
C ASP A 1023 45.09 -28.45 -3.52
N LEU A 1024 44.41 -28.65 -4.66
CA LEU A 1024 45.01 -28.96 -5.96
C LEU A 1024 44.63 -27.86 -6.97
N VAL A 1025 45.52 -26.89 -7.18
CA VAL A 1025 45.34 -25.83 -8.19
C VAL A 1025 45.70 -26.38 -9.57
N PHE A 1026 44.77 -26.36 -10.52
CA PHE A 1026 45.04 -26.81 -11.90
C PHE A 1026 45.92 -25.79 -12.64
N ILE A 1027 46.95 -26.23 -13.35
CA ILE A 1027 47.87 -25.33 -14.06
C ILE A 1027 47.67 -25.51 -15.58
N ARG A 1028 46.70 -24.77 -16.13
CA ARG A 1028 46.33 -24.86 -17.54
C ARG A 1028 47.51 -24.45 -18.43
N HIS A 1029 47.81 -25.28 -19.43
CA HIS A 1029 48.96 -25.16 -20.35
C HIS A 1029 50.34 -25.44 -19.72
N LEU A 1030 50.42 -26.08 -18.54
CA LEU A 1030 51.63 -26.72 -18.03
C LEU A 1030 51.54 -28.24 -18.27
N GLN A 1031 52.62 -28.84 -18.79
CA GLN A 1031 52.69 -30.27 -19.14
C GLN A 1031 54.03 -30.88 -18.70
N LEU A 1032 54.11 -32.21 -18.59
CA LEU A 1032 55.40 -32.92 -18.47
C LEU A 1032 56.17 -32.83 -19.81
N ARG A 1033 57.50 -32.79 -19.74
CA ARG A 1033 58.36 -32.80 -20.94
C ARG A 1033 58.36 -34.14 -21.68
N THR A 1034 58.00 -35.21 -20.97
CA THR A 1034 58.02 -36.59 -21.45
C THR A 1034 56.65 -37.10 -21.92
N ASP A 1035 55.58 -36.43 -21.55
CA ASP A 1035 54.19 -36.89 -21.69
C ASP A 1035 53.23 -35.70 -21.60
N ASN A 1036 52.25 -35.61 -22.50
CA ASN A 1036 51.22 -34.56 -22.47
C ASN A 1036 49.80 -35.13 -22.28
N SER A 1037 49.67 -36.41 -21.93
CA SER A 1037 48.38 -37.08 -21.71
C SER A 1037 47.76 -36.84 -20.32
N LYS A 1038 48.51 -36.21 -19.40
CA LYS A 1038 48.10 -35.93 -18.02
C LYS A 1038 48.30 -34.46 -17.66
N SER A 1039 47.33 -33.91 -16.94
CA SER A 1039 47.34 -32.53 -16.44
C SER A 1039 48.30 -32.36 -15.25
N VAL A 1040 48.96 -31.19 -15.17
CA VAL A 1040 49.82 -30.81 -14.04
C VAL A 1040 49.03 -29.91 -13.07
N TYR A 1041 49.19 -30.19 -11.78
CA TYR A 1041 48.59 -29.45 -10.68
C TYR A 1041 49.67 -28.95 -9.71
N TYR A 1042 49.35 -27.94 -8.92
CA TYR A 1042 50.12 -27.57 -7.74
C TYR A 1042 49.35 -27.98 -6.48
N ASP A 1043 49.97 -28.79 -5.63
CA ASP A 1043 49.47 -29.12 -4.30
C ASP A 1043 49.84 -27.96 -3.37
N SER A 1044 48.82 -27.21 -2.93
CA SER A 1044 49.01 -26.02 -2.07
C SER A 1044 49.31 -26.36 -0.61
N VAL A 1045 49.04 -27.60 -0.18
CA VAL A 1045 49.29 -28.12 1.17
C VAL A 1045 50.70 -28.69 1.28
N ALA A 1046 51.13 -29.48 0.30
CA ALA A 1046 52.51 -29.98 0.18
C ALA A 1046 53.48 -28.95 -0.43
N GLN A 1047 52.95 -27.85 -0.97
CA GLN A 1047 53.67 -26.76 -1.65
C GLN A 1047 54.53 -27.21 -2.85
N ASP A 1048 54.07 -28.22 -3.59
CA ASP A 1048 54.84 -28.92 -4.62
C ASP A 1048 54.02 -29.21 -5.89
N TRP A 1049 54.68 -29.52 -7.00
CA TRP A 1049 54.01 -29.92 -8.23
C TRP A 1049 53.57 -31.39 -8.18
N THR A 1050 52.39 -31.69 -8.73
CA THR A 1050 51.83 -33.05 -8.78
C THR A 1050 51.09 -33.31 -10.10
N LEU A 1051 50.71 -34.57 -10.33
CA LEU A 1051 50.23 -35.08 -11.62
C LEU A 1051 48.85 -35.74 -11.53
N GLU A 1052 48.02 -35.52 -12.54
CA GLU A 1052 46.67 -36.08 -12.65
C GLU A 1052 46.61 -37.59 -12.43
N GLY A 1053 45.87 -38.03 -11.40
CA GLY A 1053 45.73 -39.44 -11.02
C GLY A 1053 46.99 -40.10 -10.45
N ASP A 1054 48.01 -39.32 -10.09
CA ASP A 1054 49.24 -39.77 -9.42
C ASP A 1054 49.63 -38.73 -8.35
N TRP A 1055 48.67 -38.39 -7.48
CA TRP A 1055 48.69 -37.20 -6.64
C TRP A 1055 49.84 -37.14 -5.62
N SER A 1056 50.44 -38.27 -5.29
CA SER A 1056 51.62 -38.38 -4.43
C SER A 1056 52.95 -38.13 -5.15
N ARG A 1057 52.97 -38.07 -6.49
CA ARG A 1057 54.18 -37.89 -7.28
C ARG A 1057 54.59 -36.41 -7.33
N LYS A 1058 55.62 -36.07 -6.57
CA LYS A 1058 56.34 -34.80 -6.68
C LYS A 1058 57.00 -34.68 -8.06
N LEU A 1059 56.91 -33.49 -8.68
CA LEU A 1059 57.62 -33.14 -9.91
C LEU A 1059 58.56 -31.95 -9.66
N HIS A 1060 59.70 -31.91 -10.32
CA HIS A 1060 60.59 -30.75 -10.30
C HIS A 1060 60.34 -29.86 -11.52
N ASN A 1061 60.74 -28.57 -11.46
CA ASN A 1061 60.57 -27.62 -12.58
C ASN A 1061 61.22 -28.11 -13.88
N ASP A 1062 62.27 -28.93 -13.79
CA ASP A 1062 62.94 -29.56 -14.93
C ASP A 1062 62.09 -30.67 -15.59
N ASP A 1063 61.18 -31.34 -14.88
CA ASP A 1063 60.30 -32.38 -15.43
C ASP A 1063 59.19 -31.80 -16.33
N ILE A 1064 58.87 -30.53 -16.15
CA ILE A 1064 57.69 -29.84 -16.70
C ILE A 1064 58.07 -28.66 -17.61
N CYS A 1065 57.17 -28.29 -18.51
CA CYS A 1065 57.30 -27.10 -19.35
C CYS A 1065 55.95 -26.45 -19.63
N ILE A 1066 55.97 -25.13 -19.83
CA ILE A 1066 54.82 -24.42 -20.38
C ILE A 1066 54.66 -24.88 -21.83
N ALA A 1067 53.50 -25.44 -22.17
CA ALA A 1067 53.19 -25.88 -23.52
C ALA A 1067 53.23 -24.68 -24.47
N GLN A 1068 53.76 -24.86 -25.69
CA GLN A 1068 53.67 -23.78 -26.68
C GLN A 1068 52.19 -23.54 -27.05
N PRO A 1069 51.74 -22.28 -27.18
CA PRO A 1069 50.41 -22.01 -27.71
C PRO A 1069 50.31 -22.58 -29.13
N ALA A 1070 49.19 -23.24 -29.43
CA ALA A 1070 48.95 -23.80 -30.75
C ALA A 1070 49.00 -22.68 -31.81
N VAL A 1071 49.80 -22.86 -32.85
CA VAL A 1071 49.88 -21.92 -33.98
C VAL A 1071 48.64 -22.14 -34.86
N THR A 1072 47.53 -21.52 -34.45
CA THR A 1072 46.31 -21.50 -35.26
C THR A 1072 46.50 -20.52 -36.41
N GLU A 1073 46.79 -21.03 -37.61
CA GLU A 1073 46.68 -20.23 -38.84
C GLU A 1073 45.21 -19.85 -39.07
N ILE A 1074 44.85 -18.62 -38.66
CA ILE A 1074 43.63 -17.96 -39.09
C ILE A 1074 44.06 -16.68 -39.82
N ALA A 1075 44.02 -16.74 -41.14
CA ALA A 1075 44.05 -15.58 -42.01
C ALA A 1075 42.64 -15.34 -42.56
N VAL A 1076 42.30 -14.08 -42.90
CA VAL A 1076 41.06 -13.65 -43.58
C VAL A 1076 39.82 -13.72 -42.66
N ASP A 1077 39.00 -12.68 -42.48
CA ASP A 1077 39.04 -11.29 -42.99
C ASP A 1077 38.58 -10.27 -41.90
N HIS A 1078 38.59 -8.98 -42.24
CA HIS A 1078 38.21 -7.85 -41.37
C HIS A 1078 36.71 -7.59 -41.23
#